data_AF-A0A0V8HA58-F1
#
_entry.id   AF-A0A0V8HA58-F1
#
_cell.length_a   1.000
_cell.length_b   1.000
_cell.length_c   1.000
_cell.angle_alpha   90.00
_cell.angle_beta   90.00
_cell.angle_gamma   90.00
#
_symmetry.space_group_name_H-M   'P 1'
#
loop_
_entity.id
_entity.type
_entity.pdbx_description
1 polymer ?
#
loop_
_entity_poly.entity_id
_entity_poly.type
_entity_poly.pdbx_seq_one_letter_code
_entity_poly.pdbx_strand_id
1 'polypeptide(L)'
;MAELFLKDEEIKEIFKTHIKIESKVMSIETLFANERRTKNTVYDPYYQRNYVWDNDKASYFIESILLGTEIPPLVFFNTGKNIEVIDGRQRFETIKRFKENKFHLTNKGLSVFPDLKKKSFDDFDMGLQDVFWDTKIRIIEFSVVNEPRLDERKEDQIKKEIFRRYNSGITPLKNAEIEKAIYINDDTTTYFKKRFKENKGNYLDFLDLFFSERERETSKKGIKLEKAMQKIRLFLVLHNLPINYYSTSQSRKELIQRFFENLSNTTTDVERLYESFFRKVEFTKEMKNRLEVDGVEHNKLVFECLFWACTVLEQEKISLDTLHDETIKQKLVDFISNNFKLYTLENSHFYKEMKERYTGTASFFEELLGVNLEVYIKNNMATQRKLKKVMNNTPDTNELIEEFETLRLNKPDASTTTIDDICRLMNRKRFLLRPSYQRGESINQMKSSAIIESILLGIKLPPIFIFKRQDGILEVVDGQQRLLSILGFIGEEFLDEEGNRILSDKHKYKLNKLRILDEFKGRGYDDLDDDSKEKILDFNLSLVTIDSKINPQFDPIDLFIRLNNKPYPIRENTFEMWNSYIDVEITKKIRTLAEKYNSWFYSRLKNTRMENEELITTLAYFDYKSENPDAHNDLDIYQRNDKINFRVRAKTEITKLLNTASEQDSVKNAYLKSITSVDTFIRKLKLLLVEKDVSENLDEYLKKELDELFYLSQSRTARRTLQSFYALWYVLSKIPYQMVRTHRLKIKEDITNLFRFTKSLPFEDQNGMGLTKYKLMMDEFWEKYKVDDRKIKLEVDEKKELLKKQNNICPLCNSLLFISDDIEVDHRVPLSVGGSDKFLNLQLTHKDCNRKKGNRILN
;
A
#
# COMPACT_ATOMS: atom_id res chain seq x y z
N MET A 1 37.71 -5.59 11.35
CA MET A 1 37.36 -5.09 10.01
C MET A 1 36.72 -6.25 9.26
N ALA A 2 35.40 -6.30 9.21
CA ALA A 2 34.67 -7.31 8.47
C ALA A 2 33.91 -6.59 7.35
N GLU A 3 34.34 -6.78 6.10
CA GLU A 3 33.66 -6.26 4.91
C GLU A 3 32.23 -6.86 4.91
N LEU A 4 31.22 -6.00 5.13
CA LEU A 4 29.87 -6.46 5.43
C LEU A 4 29.05 -6.84 4.17
N PHE A 5 29.58 -6.49 3.00
CA PHE A 5 29.05 -6.80 1.68
C PHE A 5 30.14 -7.35 0.78
N LEU A 6 29.76 -8.31 -0.06
CA LEU A 6 30.55 -8.63 -1.24
C LEU A 6 30.76 -7.34 -2.06
N LYS A 7 31.98 -7.10 -2.55
CA LYS A 7 32.18 -6.02 -3.52
C LYS A 7 31.32 -6.31 -4.75
N ASP A 8 30.85 -5.28 -5.44
CA ASP A 8 30.00 -5.43 -6.63
C ASP A 8 30.60 -6.36 -7.69
N GLU A 9 31.93 -6.41 -7.74
CA GLU A 9 32.72 -7.35 -8.54
C GLU A 9 32.54 -8.81 -8.12
N GLU A 10 32.49 -9.12 -6.83
CA GLU A 10 32.29 -10.49 -6.34
C GLU A 10 30.85 -10.98 -6.58
N ILE A 11 29.84 -10.11 -6.44
CA ILE A 11 28.45 -10.46 -6.77
C ILE A 11 28.34 -10.78 -8.26
N LYS A 12 28.96 -9.94 -9.12
CA LYS A 12 29.02 -10.12 -10.57
C LYS A 12 29.70 -11.42 -10.96
N GLU A 13 30.79 -11.79 -10.27
CA GLU A 13 31.48 -13.06 -10.51
C GLU A 13 30.62 -14.26 -10.12
N ILE A 14 29.98 -14.22 -8.94
CA ILE A 14 29.16 -15.32 -8.45
C ILE A 14 27.96 -15.61 -9.36
N PHE A 15 27.24 -14.57 -9.82
CA PHE A 15 26.11 -14.76 -10.74
C PHE A 15 26.54 -15.38 -12.08
N LYS A 16 27.75 -15.08 -12.55
CA LYS A 16 28.27 -15.59 -13.83
C LYS A 16 28.80 -17.01 -13.74
N THR A 17 29.45 -17.36 -12.63
CA THR A 17 30.25 -18.59 -12.55
C THR A 17 29.60 -19.66 -11.68
N HIS A 18 28.92 -19.31 -10.59
CA HIS A 18 28.49 -20.27 -9.56
C HIS A 18 27.01 -20.64 -9.59
N ILE A 19 26.19 -19.94 -10.38
CA ILE A 19 24.73 -20.11 -10.42
C ILE A 19 24.28 -20.63 -11.78
N LYS A 20 23.59 -21.77 -11.77
CA LYS A 20 22.87 -22.28 -12.94
C LYS A 20 21.39 -21.99 -12.81
N ILE A 21 20.79 -21.54 -13.92
CA ILE A 21 19.37 -21.16 -13.98
C ILE A 21 18.64 -22.05 -14.97
N GLU A 22 17.79 -22.93 -14.46
CA GLU A 22 16.97 -23.86 -15.24
C GLU A 22 15.51 -23.41 -15.27
N SER A 23 14.84 -23.58 -16.41
CA SER A 23 13.39 -23.43 -16.50
C SER A 23 12.76 -24.79 -16.67
N LYS A 24 11.77 -25.10 -15.84
CA LYS A 24 11.06 -26.39 -15.80
C LYS A 24 9.56 -26.15 -15.82
N VAL A 25 8.82 -27.11 -16.34
CA VAL A 25 7.35 -27.16 -16.27
C VAL A 25 6.98 -28.38 -15.44
N MET A 26 6.25 -28.21 -14.35
CA MET A 26 5.85 -29.31 -13.46
C MET A 26 4.36 -29.25 -13.14
N SER A 27 3.68 -30.39 -13.04
CA SER A 27 2.29 -30.44 -12.57
C SER A 27 2.19 -30.03 -11.10
N ILE A 28 1.01 -29.55 -10.69
CA ILE A 28 0.70 -29.30 -9.27
C ILE A 28 0.88 -30.58 -8.46
N GLU A 29 0.51 -31.73 -9.03
CA GLU A 29 0.76 -33.03 -8.43
C GLU A 29 2.26 -33.25 -8.16
N THR A 30 3.13 -33.09 -9.17
CA THR A 30 4.58 -33.28 -9.00
C THR A 30 5.16 -32.34 -7.92
N LEU A 31 4.60 -31.14 -7.80
CA LEU A 31 5.00 -30.15 -6.81
C LEU A 31 4.59 -30.51 -5.37
N PHE A 32 3.39 -31.04 -5.18
CA PHE A 32 2.75 -31.16 -3.86
C PHE A 32 2.41 -32.60 -3.42
N ALA A 33 2.45 -33.60 -4.31
CA ALA A 33 2.20 -35.00 -3.98
C ALA A 33 3.45 -35.67 -3.39
N ASN A 34 4.65 -35.20 -3.72
CA ASN A 34 5.87 -35.68 -3.09
C ASN A 34 6.05 -35.02 -1.71
N GLU A 35 5.72 -35.74 -0.65
CA GLU A 35 5.83 -35.26 0.74
C GLU A 35 7.26 -34.86 1.12
N ARG A 36 8.26 -35.61 0.64
CA ARG A 36 9.68 -35.29 0.89
C ARG A 36 10.06 -33.95 0.28
N ARG A 37 9.62 -33.68 -0.95
CA ARG A 37 9.85 -32.39 -1.61
C ARG A 37 9.14 -31.26 -0.88
N THR A 38 7.88 -31.46 -0.52
CA THR A 38 7.07 -30.45 0.17
C THR A 38 7.66 -30.10 1.54
N LYS A 39 8.12 -31.11 2.29
CA LYS A 39 8.78 -30.92 3.60
C LYS A 39 10.14 -30.20 3.48
N ASN A 40 10.87 -30.45 2.38
CA ASN A 40 12.14 -29.80 2.11
C ASN A 40 11.99 -28.44 1.39
N THR A 41 10.77 -28.03 1.06
CA THR A 41 10.49 -26.74 0.41
C THR A 41 10.14 -25.69 1.45
N VAL A 42 11.03 -24.74 1.67
CA VAL A 42 10.83 -23.59 2.54
C VAL A 42 10.14 -22.50 1.71
N TYR A 43 8.81 -22.42 1.83
CA TYR A 43 8.00 -21.46 1.07
C TYR A 43 7.85 -20.09 1.73
N ASP A 44 8.17 -19.99 3.01
CA ASP A 44 8.08 -18.79 3.84
C ASP A 44 9.45 -18.38 4.44
N PRO A 45 10.50 -18.21 3.61
CA PRO A 45 11.79 -17.80 4.13
C PRO A 45 11.71 -16.43 4.82
N TYR A 46 12.60 -16.21 5.79
CA TYR A 46 12.47 -15.10 6.75
C TYR A 46 12.46 -13.71 6.12
N TYR A 47 13.08 -13.53 4.94
CA TYR A 47 13.19 -12.27 4.20
C TYR A 47 11.92 -11.93 3.40
N GLN A 48 10.97 -12.87 3.28
CA GLN A 48 9.69 -12.62 2.62
C GLN A 48 8.62 -12.07 3.56
N ARG A 49 7.71 -11.25 3.00
CA ARG A 49 6.50 -10.83 3.70
C ARG A 49 5.54 -12.00 3.96
N ASN A 50 4.66 -11.84 4.93
CA ASN A 50 3.61 -12.81 5.23
C ASN A 50 2.61 -13.01 4.08
N TYR A 51 1.71 -13.99 4.19
CA TYR A 51 0.63 -14.19 3.24
C TYR A 51 -0.37 -13.03 3.30
N VAL A 52 -0.55 -12.30 2.18
CA VAL A 52 -1.37 -11.08 2.10
C VAL A 52 -2.57 -11.18 1.17
N TRP A 53 -2.69 -12.25 0.37
CA TRP A 53 -3.84 -12.43 -0.51
C TRP A 53 -5.13 -12.61 0.32
N ASP A 54 -6.19 -11.93 -0.07
CA ASP A 54 -7.52 -12.21 0.47
C ASP A 54 -8.10 -13.46 -0.20
N ASN A 55 -9.19 -13.99 0.37
CA ASN A 55 -9.84 -15.17 -0.20
C ASN A 55 -10.37 -14.89 -1.61
N ASP A 56 -10.72 -13.65 -1.95
CA ASP A 56 -11.14 -13.26 -3.30
C ASP A 56 -10.01 -13.44 -4.32
N LYS A 57 -8.80 -12.91 -4.05
CA LYS A 57 -7.63 -13.10 -4.93
C LYS A 57 -7.18 -14.56 -4.96
N ALA A 58 -7.22 -15.24 -3.81
CA ALA A 58 -6.89 -16.66 -3.75
C ALA A 58 -7.85 -17.49 -4.62
N SER A 59 -9.16 -17.22 -4.56
CA SER A 59 -10.17 -17.88 -5.39
C SER A 59 -9.95 -17.62 -6.87
N TYR A 60 -9.62 -16.39 -7.25
CA TYR A 60 -9.30 -16.02 -8.64
C TYR A 60 -8.05 -16.73 -9.16
N PHE A 61 -7.07 -16.97 -8.29
CA PHE A 61 -5.89 -17.75 -8.64
C PHE A 61 -6.22 -19.24 -8.82
N ILE A 62 -7.07 -19.82 -7.95
CA ILE A 62 -7.55 -21.21 -8.13
C ILE A 62 -8.38 -21.35 -9.41
N GLU A 63 -9.27 -20.40 -9.72
CA GLU A 63 -10.00 -20.37 -10.99
C GLU A 63 -9.04 -20.37 -12.19
N SER A 64 -7.97 -19.57 -12.11
CA SER A 64 -6.95 -19.51 -13.18
C SER A 64 -6.18 -20.84 -13.35
N ILE A 65 -5.98 -21.59 -12.26
CA ILE A 65 -5.41 -22.94 -12.28
C ILE A 65 -6.37 -23.91 -12.98
N LEU A 66 -7.65 -23.90 -12.60
CA LEU A 66 -8.66 -24.80 -13.17
C LEU A 66 -8.81 -24.57 -14.68
N LEU A 67 -8.85 -23.31 -15.11
CA LEU A 67 -8.86 -22.91 -16.53
C LEU A 67 -7.58 -23.30 -17.30
N GLY A 68 -6.52 -23.75 -16.62
CA GLY A 68 -5.25 -24.08 -17.26
C GLY A 68 -4.49 -22.87 -17.84
N THR A 69 -4.90 -21.65 -17.47
CA THR A 69 -4.28 -20.41 -17.96
C THR A 69 -2.79 -20.32 -17.60
N GLU A 70 -2.04 -19.51 -18.36
CA GLU A 70 -0.66 -19.20 -18.00
C GLU A 70 -0.63 -18.27 -16.78
N ILE A 71 0.13 -18.66 -15.77
CA ILE A 71 0.34 -17.89 -14.54
C ILE A 71 1.82 -17.51 -14.45
N PRO A 72 2.18 -16.44 -13.71
CA PRO A 72 3.59 -16.10 -13.54
C PRO A 72 4.35 -17.30 -12.94
N PRO A 73 5.65 -17.49 -13.24
CA PRO A 73 6.41 -18.65 -12.80
C PRO A 73 6.76 -18.60 -11.32
N LEU A 74 6.86 -19.75 -10.66
CA LEU A 74 7.43 -19.85 -9.31
C LEU A 74 8.97 -19.80 -9.42
N VAL A 75 9.61 -19.03 -8.55
CA VAL A 75 11.08 -18.90 -8.56
C VAL A 75 11.64 -19.60 -7.34
N PHE A 76 12.45 -20.63 -7.57
CA PHE A 76 13.04 -21.48 -6.54
C PHE A 76 14.55 -21.29 -6.49
N PHE A 77 15.12 -21.44 -5.29
CA PHE A 77 16.54 -21.52 -5.07
C PHE A 77 16.87 -22.85 -4.40
N ASN A 78 17.67 -23.66 -5.08
CA ASN A 78 18.04 -24.99 -4.66
C ASN A 78 19.47 -24.97 -4.12
N THR A 79 19.60 -25.18 -2.80
CA THR A 79 20.87 -25.21 -2.08
C THR A 79 21.51 -26.61 -2.08
N GLY A 80 20.83 -27.59 -2.68
CA GLY A 80 21.12 -29.02 -2.58
C GLY A 80 20.53 -29.67 -1.32
N LYS A 81 20.35 -28.93 -0.22
CA LYS A 81 19.72 -29.44 1.02
C LYS A 81 18.21 -29.18 1.04
N ASN A 82 17.81 -27.96 0.72
CA ASN A 82 16.44 -27.48 0.74
C ASN A 82 16.17 -26.64 -0.52
N ILE A 83 14.89 -26.53 -0.86
CA ILE A 83 14.41 -25.64 -1.92
C ILE A 83 13.73 -24.46 -1.25
N GLU A 84 14.22 -23.25 -1.46
CA GLU A 84 13.57 -22.04 -1.00
C GLU A 84 12.75 -21.42 -2.11
N VAL A 85 11.51 -21.07 -1.83
CA VAL A 85 10.73 -20.23 -2.75
C VAL A 85 11.26 -18.81 -2.60
N ILE A 86 11.87 -18.23 -3.63
CA ILE A 86 12.28 -16.82 -3.64
C ILE A 86 11.08 -15.95 -4.02
N ASP A 87 10.48 -16.22 -5.18
CA ASP A 87 9.28 -15.51 -5.65
C ASP A 87 8.12 -16.47 -5.90
N GLY A 88 6.91 -16.00 -5.60
CA GLY A 88 5.70 -16.80 -5.73
C GLY A 88 5.21 -17.49 -4.46
N ARG A 89 5.72 -17.12 -3.27
CA ARG A 89 5.18 -17.60 -1.98
C ARG A 89 3.66 -17.53 -1.91
N GLN A 90 3.05 -16.41 -2.30
CA GLN A 90 1.60 -16.25 -2.25
C GLN A 90 0.88 -17.31 -3.09
N ARG A 91 1.39 -17.58 -4.30
CA ARG A 91 0.86 -18.61 -5.22
C ARG A 91 1.04 -20.01 -4.64
N PHE A 92 2.26 -20.34 -4.20
CA PHE A 92 2.57 -21.64 -3.62
C PHE A 92 1.73 -21.91 -2.37
N GLU A 93 1.64 -20.94 -1.45
CA GLU A 93 0.85 -21.06 -0.23
C GLU A 93 -0.65 -21.11 -0.51
N THR A 94 -1.17 -20.43 -1.54
CA THR A 94 -2.59 -20.56 -1.95
C THR A 94 -2.91 -21.99 -2.41
N ILE A 95 -2.07 -22.61 -3.24
CA ILE A 95 -2.26 -24.00 -3.70
C ILE A 95 -2.27 -24.94 -2.50
N LYS A 96 -1.26 -24.80 -1.62
CA LYS A 96 -1.16 -25.60 -0.39
C LYS A 96 -2.40 -25.44 0.50
N ARG A 97 -2.82 -24.20 0.74
CA ARG A 97 -3.99 -23.89 1.58
C ARG A 97 -5.30 -24.40 0.98
N PHE A 98 -5.43 -24.40 -0.34
CA PHE A 98 -6.62 -24.92 -1.01
C PHE A 98 -6.69 -26.44 -0.89
N LYS A 99 -5.59 -27.13 -1.22
CA LYS A 99 -5.43 -28.59 -1.02
C LYS A 99 -5.76 -29.03 0.41
N GLU A 100 -5.34 -28.25 1.40
CA GLU A 100 -5.54 -28.54 2.83
C GLU A 100 -6.90 -28.03 3.37
N ASN A 101 -7.83 -27.61 2.50
CA ASN A 101 -9.16 -27.10 2.85
C ASN A 101 -9.16 -25.93 3.85
N LYS A 102 -8.10 -25.12 3.86
CA LYS A 102 -7.94 -23.97 4.77
C LYS A 102 -8.77 -22.74 4.37
N PHE A 103 -9.37 -22.74 3.18
CA PHE A 103 -10.31 -21.70 2.75
C PHE A 103 -11.26 -22.24 1.68
N HIS A 104 -12.41 -21.56 1.53
CA HIS A 104 -13.40 -21.86 0.50
C HIS A 104 -13.37 -20.78 -0.58
N LEU A 105 -13.75 -21.17 -1.80
CA LEU A 105 -13.82 -20.24 -2.92
C LEU A 105 -14.91 -19.20 -2.71
N THR A 106 -14.69 -18.00 -3.24
CA THR A 106 -15.55 -16.84 -3.02
C THR A 106 -16.15 -16.37 -4.34
N ASN A 107 -17.41 -15.95 -4.32
CA ASN A 107 -18.10 -15.45 -5.51
C ASN A 107 -17.41 -14.23 -6.14
N LYS A 108 -16.65 -13.45 -5.36
CA LYS A 108 -15.93 -12.27 -5.84
C LYS A 108 -14.61 -12.60 -6.55
N GLY A 109 -14.09 -13.80 -6.35
CA GLY A 109 -12.90 -14.28 -7.04
C GLY A 109 -13.22 -15.23 -8.18
N LEU A 110 -14.48 -15.60 -8.36
CA LEU A 110 -14.93 -16.49 -9.43
C LEU A 110 -15.63 -15.63 -10.48
N SER A 111 -15.01 -15.53 -11.66
CA SER A 111 -15.56 -14.80 -12.80
C SER A 111 -16.23 -15.74 -13.81
N VAL A 112 -15.66 -16.93 -13.97
CA VAL A 112 -16.08 -17.94 -14.95
C VAL A 112 -16.85 -19.07 -14.27
N PHE A 113 -16.44 -19.47 -13.05
CA PHE A 113 -17.06 -20.59 -12.32
C PHE A 113 -17.80 -20.15 -11.04
N PRO A 114 -18.85 -19.32 -11.11
CA PRO A 114 -19.54 -18.77 -9.94
C PRO A 114 -20.20 -19.85 -9.05
N ASP A 115 -20.52 -21.03 -9.59
CA ASP A 115 -21.13 -22.11 -8.83
C ASP A 115 -20.14 -22.89 -7.95
N LEU A 116 -18.84 -22.69 -8.15
CA LEU A 116 -17.81 -23.18 -7.22
C LEU A 116 -17.73 -22.35 -5.94
N LYS A 117 -18.58 -21.32 -5.77
CA LYS A 117 -18.65 -20.52 -4.54
C LYS A 117 -18.86 -21.41 -3.32
N LYS A 118 -18.12 -21.10 -2.25
CA LYS A 118 -18.11 -21.82 -0.98
C LYS A 118 -17.64 -23.29 -1.06
N LYS A 119 -17.17 -23.78 -2.20
CA LYS A 119 -16.51 -25.09 -2.30
C LYS A 119 -15.05 -25.00 -1.86
N SER A 120 -14.58 -26.05 -1.21
CA SER A 120 -13.19 -26.36 -0.89
C SER A 120 -12.65 -27.43 -1.86
N PHE A 121 -11.41 -27.89 -1.68
CA PHE A 121 -10.82 -28.90 -2.56
C PHE A 121 -11.53 -30.25 -2.42
N ASP A 122 -11.92 -30.64 -1.20
CA ASP A 122 -12.63 -31.91 -0.96
C ASP A 122 -14.08 -31.88 -1.50
N ASP A 123 -14.63 -30.69 -1.75
CA ASP A 123 -15.97 -30.53 -2.34
C ASP A 123 -15.95 -30.67 -3.88
N PHE A 124 -14.78 -30.82 -4.49
CA PHE A 124 -14.64 -31.05 -5.93
C PHE A 124 -14.92 -32.52 -6.26
N ASP A 125 -15.54 -32.77 -7.41
CA ASP A 125 -15.62 -34.11 -7.98
C ASP A 125 -14.24 -34.58 -8.46
N MET A 126 -14.12 -35.88 -8.75
CA MET A 126 -12.83 -36.47 -9.18
C MET A 126 -12.29 -35.77 -10.43
N GLY A 127 -13.15 -35.41 -11.39
CA GLY A 127 -12.74 -34.68 -12.60
C GLY A 127 -12.08 -33.32 -12.28
N LEU A 128 -12.71 -32.48 -11.46
CA LEU A 128 -12.12 -31.18 -11.08
C LEU A 128 -10.86 -31.33 -10.23
N GLN A 129 -10.76 -32.37 -9.40
CA GLN A 129 -9.54 -32.67 -8.65
C GLN A 129 -8.39 -33.05 -9.59
N ASP A 130 -8.64 -33.92 -10.57
CA ASP A 130 -7.65 -34.34 -11.57
C ASP A 130 -7.21 -33.14 -12.42
N VAL A 131 -8.14 -32.32 -12.87
CA VAL A 131 -7.89 -31.04 -13.55
C VAL A 131 -6.94 -30.17 -12.72
N PHE A 132 -7.21 -30.00 -11.42
CA PHE A 132 -6.34 -29.24 -10.53
C PHE A 132 -4.93 -29.86 -10.44
N TRP A 133 -4.82 -31.17 -10.24
CA TRP A 133 -3.54 -31.88 -10.10
C TRP A 133 -2.67 -31.83 -11.36
N ASP A 134 -3.29 -32.03 -12.52
CA ASP A 134 -2.64 -32.09 -13.82
C ASP A 134 -2.17 -30.73 -14.34
N THR A 135 -2.70 -29.64 -13.76
CA THR A 135 -2.33 -28.30 -14.17
C THR A 135 -0.82 -28.09 -14.02
N LYS A 136 -0.16 -27.75 -15.13
CA LYS A 136 1.29 -27.51 -15.16
C LYS A 136 1.63 -26.06 -14.80
N ILE A 137 2.65 -25.85 -13.98
CA ILE A 137 3.16 -24.54 -13.56
C ILE A 137 4.63 -24.42 -13.97
N ARG A 138 5.01 -23.24 -14.49
CA ARG A 138 6.40 -22.92 -14.84
C ARG A 138 7.21 -22.57 -13.60
N ILE A 139 8.42 -23.09 -13.55
CA ILE A 139 9.35 -22.93 -12.44
C ILE A 139 10.69 -22.47 -12.99
N ILE A 140 11.26 -21.46 -12.35
CA ILE A 140 12.62 -21.00 -12.59
C ILE A 140 13.42 -21.41 -11.36
N GLU A 141 14.36 -22.34 -11.55
CA GLU A 141 15.18 -22.89 -10.47
C GLU A 141 16.61 -22.37 -10.60
N PHE A 142 17.08 -21.71 -9.54
CA PHE A 142 18.46 -21.30 -9.36
C PHE A 142 19.17 -22.37 -8.53
N SER A 143 20.24 -22.97 -9.05
CA SER A 143 21.03 -23.99 -8.36
C SER A 143 22.50 -23.57 -8.29
N VAL A 144 23.14 -23.82 -7.15
CA VAL A 144 24.59 -23.61 -6.97
C VAL A 144 25.34 -24.81 -7.56
N VAL A 145 26.24 -24.57 -8.53
CA VAL A 145 26.88 -25.64 -9.31
C VAL A 145 28.36 -25.84 -9.00
N ASN A 146 29.07 -24.82 -8.52
CA ASN A 146 30.52 -24.89 -8.35
C ASN A 146 30.95 -25.16 -6.90
N GLU A 147 32.11 -25.83 -6.77
CA GLU A 147 32.87 -25.93 -5.53
C GLU A 147 33.95 -24.83 -5.47
N PRO A 148 34.19 -24.19 -4.31
CA PRO A 148 33.58 -24.46 -3.01
C PRO A 148 32.14 -23.94 -2.91
N ARG A 149 31.34 -24.57 -2.04
CA ARG A 149 30.00 -24.09 -1.72
C ARG A 149 30.10 -22.64 -1.25
N LEU A 150 29.24 -21.78 -1.79
CA LEU A 150 29.08 -20.41 -1.33
C LEU A 150 28.91 -20.40 0.20
N ASP A 151 29.60 -19.48 0.86
CA ASP A 151 29.35 -19.21 2.29
C ASP A 151 27.87 -18.86 2.50
N GLU A 152 27.28 -19.28 3.62
CA GLU A 152 25.84 -19.13 3.92
C GLU A 152 25.42 -17.66 3.84
N ARG A 153 26.34 -16.75 4.20
CA ARG A 153 26.17 -15.32 4.08
C ARG A 153 26.09 -14.83 2.63
N LYS A 154 26.98 -15.33 1.75
CA LYS A 154 27.00 -14.96 0.33
C LYS A 154 25.74 -15.47 -0.36
N GLU A 155 25.32 -16.69 -0.03
CA GLU A 155 24.08 -17.30 -0.51
C GLU A 155 22.85 -16.46 -0.14
N ASP A 156 22.75 -16.03 1.13
CA ASP A 156 21.67 -15.16 1.61
C ASP A 156 21.61 -13.82 0.85
N GLN A 157 22.75 -13.19 0.57
CA GLN A 157 22.81 -11.94 -0.20
C GLN A 157 22.30 -12.10 -1.63
N ILE A 158 22.67 -13.20 -2.30
CA ILE A 158 22.21 -13.51 -3.66
C ILE A 158 20.70 -13.75 -3.69
N LYS A 159 20.18 -14.55 -2.74
CA LYS A 159 18.73 -14.79 -2.62
C LYS A 159 17.94 -13.50 -2.51
N LYS A 160 18.42 -12.58 -1.66
CA LYS A 160 17.81 -11.24 -1.46
C LYS A 160 17.87 -10.38 -2.71
N GLU A 161 18.98 -10.43 -3.44
CA GLU A 161 19.14 -9.65 -4.67
C GLU A 161 18.24 -10.18 -5.80
N ILE A 162 18.14 -11.52 -5.96
CA ILE A 162 17.16 -12.14 -6.88
C ILE A 162 15.74 -11.73 -6.49
N PHE A 163 15.38 -11.88 -5.20
CA PHE A 163 14.07 -11.51 -4.69
C PHE A 163 13.72 -10.05 -5.03
N ARG A 164 14.65 -9.14 -4.75
CA ARG A 164 14.46 -7.71 -4.98
C ARG A 164 14.26 -7.41 -6.45
N ARG A 165 15.05 -7.99 -7.36
CA ARG A 165 14.96 -7.74 -8.81
C ARG A 165 13.63 -8.20 -9.40
N TYR A 166 13.14 -9.36 -8.97
CA TYR A 166 11.84 -9.87 -9.40
C TYR A 166 10.67 -9.01 -8.89
N ASN A 167 10.81 -8.37 -7.72
CA ASN A 167 9.76 -7.55 -7.11
C ASN A 167 9.84 -6.04 -7.44
N SER A 168 11.02 -5.50 -7.74
CA SER A 168 11.25 -4.06 -7.94
C SER A 168 10.71 -3.53 -9.29
N GLY A 169 10.61 -4.40 -10.30
CA GLY A 169 10.13 -4.07 -11.64
C GLY A 169 8.60 -4.04 -11.80
N ILE A 170 7.84 -4.65 -10.88
CA ILE A 170 6.38 -4.75 -11.01
C ILE A 170 5.75 -3.41 -10.66
N THR A 171 5.00 -2.83 -11.61
CA THR A 171 4.19 -1.63 -11.36
C THR A 171 2.72 -2.04 -11.47
N PRO A 172 1.91 -1.90 -10.42
CA PRO A 172 0.50 -2.28 -10.47
C PRO A 172 -0.24 -1.43 -11.52
N LEU A 173 -1.20 -2.02 -12.22
CA LEU A 173 -2.08 -1.26 -13.11
C LEU A 173 -3.05 -0.38 -12.29
N LYS A 174 -3.31 0.82 -12.79
CA LYS A 174 -4.35 1.70 -12.25
C LYS A 174 -5.72 1.14 -12.66
N ASN A 175 -6.77 1.41 -11.88
CA ASN A 175 -8.13 0.93 -12.21
C ASN A 175 -8.58 1.34 -13.62
N ALA A 176 -8.25 2.57 -14.05
CA ALA A 176 -8.59 3.04 -15.39
C ALA A 176 -7.95 2.22 -16.51
N GLU A 177 -6.76 1.66 -16.25
CA GLU A 177 -6.04 0.84 -17.21
C GLU A 177 -6.61 -0.60 -17.25
N ILE A 178 -7.08 -1.12 -16.11
CA ILE A 178 -7.79 -2.41 -16.05
C ILE A 178 -9.12 -2.31 -16.80
N GLU A 179 -9.92 -1.27 -16.52
CA GLU A 179 -11.19 -1.05 -17.21
C GLU A 179 -11.00 -0.81 -18.71
N LYS A 180 -9.92 -0.14 -19.14
CA LYS A 180 -9.61 0.00 -20.55
C LYS A 180 -9.51 -1.36 -21.25
N ALA A 181 -8.85 -2.33 -20.62
CA ALA A 181 -8.73 -3.67 -21.17
C ALA A 181 -10.06 -4.42 -21.18
N ILE A 182 -10.82 -4.36 -20.09
CA ILE A 182 -12.14 -5.03 -19.98
C ILE A 182 -13.11 -4.54 -21.08
N TYR A 183 -13.19 -3.22 -21.29
CA TYR A 183 -14.18 -2.61 -22.19
C TYR A 183 -13.59 -2.20 -23.53
N ILE A 184 -12.58 -2.91 -24.02
CA ILE A 184 -11.91 -2.52 -25.26
C ILE A 184 -12.76 -2.78 -26.50
N ASN A 185 -13.46 -3.90 -26.50
CA ASN A 185 -14.36 -4.33 -27.58
C ASN A 185 -15.83 -3.96 -27.28
N ASP A 186 -16.05 -3.08 -26.30
CA ASP A 186 -17.39 -2.63 -25.89
C ASP A 186 -17.87 -1.53 -26.85
N ASP A 187 -19.01 -1.75 -27.51
CA ASP A 187 -19.56 -0.84 -28.52
C ASP A 187 -19.83 0.56 -27.95
N THR A 188 -20.43 0.62 -26.75
CA THR A 188 -20.69 1.87 -26.02
C THR A 188 -19.41 2.65 -25.76
N THR A 189 -18.39 1.99 -25.21
CA THR A 189 -17.10 2.62 -24.92
C THR A 189 -16.41 3.12 -26.19
N THR A 190 -16.41 2.30 -27.25
CA THR A 190 -15.76 2.61 -28.52
C THR A 190 -16.40 3.83 -29.19
N TYR A 191 -17.73 3.89 -29.19
CA TYR A 191 -18.49 5.00 -29.77
C TYR A 191 -18.23 6.32 -29.04
N PHE A 192 -18.30 6.34 -27.71
CA PHE A 192 -18.02 7.54 -26.91
C PHE A 192 -16.58 8.04 -27.14
N LYS A 193 -15.59 7.13 -27.20
CA LYS A 193 -14.19 7.49 -27.50
C LYS A 193 -14.04 8.10 -28.89
N LYS A 194 -14.71 7.54 -29.90
CA LYS A 194 -14.69 8.09 -31.28
C LYS A 194 -15.26 9.50 -31.32
N ARG A 195 -16.45 9.72 -30.76
CA ARG A 195 -17.10 11.03 -30.71
C ARG A 195 -16.27 12.08 -29.96
N PHE A 196 -15.55 11.71 -28.90
CA PHE A 196 -14.63 12.63 -28.22
C PHE A 196 -13.40 13.01 -29.03
N LYS A 197 -12.91 12.12 -29.90
CA LYS A 197 -11.81 12.44 -30.82
C LYS A 197 -12.29 13.39 -31.93
N GLU A 198 -13.49 13.17 -32.45
CA GLU A 198 -14.10 13.97 -33.51
C GLU A 198 -14.56 15.36 -33.01
N ASN A 199 -15.22 15.43 -31.86
CA ASN A 199 -15.73 16.65 -31.25
C ASN A 199 -15.00 16.96 -29.94
N LYS A 200 -13.87 17.67 -30.05
CA LYS A 200 -13.07 18.10 -28.89
C LYS A 200 -13.84 19.05 -27.96
N GLY A 201 -14.85 19.79 -28.45
CA GLY A 201 -15.66 20.70 -27.63
C GLY A 201 -16.42 19.95 -26.53
N ASN A 202 -17.18 18.91 -26.93
CA ASN A 202 -17.91 18.04 -26.01
C ASN A 202 -17.00 17.40 -24.95
N TYR A 203 -15.78 17.03 -25.35
CA TYR A 203 -14.79 16.49 -24.42
C TYR A 203 -14.32 17.53 -23.39
N LEU A 204 -13.99 18.75 -23.84
CA LEU A 204 -13.56 19.83 -22.96
C LEU A 204 -14.67 20.25 -21.99
N ASP A 205 -15.90 20.33 -22.47
CA ASP A 205 -17.08 20.66 -21.65
C ASP A 205 -17.31 19.64 -20.55
N PHE A 206 -17.22 18.35 -20.89
CA PHE A 206 -17.29 17.28 -19.90
C PHE A 206 -16.15 17.37 -18.87
N LEU A 207 -14.92 17.64 -19.32
CA LEU A 207 -13.79 17.78 -18.42
C LEU A 207 -13.94 18.98 -17.48
N ASP A 208 -14.51 20.07 -17.97
CA ASP A 208 -14.68 21.31 -17.23
C ASP A 208 -15.72 21.22 -16.11
N LEU A 209 -16.79 20.45 -16.34
CA LEU A 209 -17.82 20.23 -15.33
C LEU A 209 -17.40 19.24 -14.25
N PHE A 210 -16.81 18.10 -14.64
CA PHE A 210 -16.69 16.95 -13.74
C PHE A 210 -15.28 16.74 -13.17
N PHE A 211 -14.32 17.60 -13.51
CA PHE A 211 -12.96 17.55 -12.97
C PHE A 211 -12.49 18.90 -12.44
N SER A 212 -11.78 18.87 -11.30
CA SER A 212 -11.25 20.10 -10.69
C SER A 212 -10.05 20.67 -11.47
N GLU A 213 -9.80 21.98 -11.35
CA GLU A 213 -8.61 22.63 -11.93
C GLU A 213 -7.31 21.95 -11.51
N ARG A 214 -7.15 21.64 -10.21
CA ARG A 214 -5.99 20.88 -9.72
C ARG A 214 -5.83 19.53 -10.41
N GLU A 215 -6.92 18.81 -10.72
CA GLU A 215 -6.85 17.53 -11.42
C GLU A 215 -6.48 17.68 -12.91
N ARG A 216 -6.86 18.81 -13.52
CA ARG A 216 -6.50 19.19 -14.88
C ARG A 216 -5.02 19.58 -14.97
N GLU A 217 -4.52 20.37 -14.02
CA GLU A 217 -3.13 20.85 -13.93
C GLU A 217 -2.13 19.76 -13.51
N THR A 218 -2.49 18.89 -12.56
CA THR A 218 -1.59 17.83 -12.05
C THR A 218 -1.21 16.82 -13.14
N SER A 219 -2.00 16.71 -14.20
CA SER A 219 -1.65 15.89 -15.37
C SER A 219 -0.85 16.70 -16.38
N LYS A 220 0.49 16.54 -16.39
CA LYS A 220 1.40 17.15 -17.38
C LYS A 220 1.03 16.92 -18.87
N LYS A 221 0.12 15.97 -19.18
CA LYS A 221 -0.40 15.65 -20.53
C LYS A 221 -1.94 15.82 -20.63
N GLY A 222 -2.60 16.53 -19.69
CA GLY A 222 -4.06 16.61 -19.58
C GLY A 222 -4.71 15.36 -18.98
N ILE A 223 -6.02 15.41 -18.68
CA ILE A 223 -6.76 14.24 -18.19
C ILE A 223 -6.80 13.20 -19.31
N LYS A 224 -6.33 11.98 -19.03
CA LYS A 224 -6.38 10.87 -19.99
C LYS A 224 -7.84 10.50 -20.26
N LEU A 225 -8.18 10.28 -21.53
CA LEU A 225 -9.50 9.82 -22.01
C LEU A 225 -10.07 8.67 -21.15
N GLU A 226 -9.21 7.74 -20.71
CA GLU A 226 -9.64 6.61 -19.87
C GLU A 226 -10.20 7.04 -18.51
N LYS A 227 -9.67 8.10 -17.89
CA LYS A 227 -10.20 8.62 -16.61
C LYS A 227 -11.57 9.28 -16.82
N ALA A 228 -11.80 9.90 -17.98
CA ALA A 228 -13.11 10.41 -18.37
C ALA A 228 -14.11 9.26 -18.57
N MET A 229 -13.71 8.20 -19.27
CA MET A 229 -14.57 7.02 -19.46
C MET A 229 -15.01 6.36 -18.15
N GLN A 230 -14.16 6.30 -17.12
CA GLN A 230 -14.56 5.79 -15.81
C GLN A 230 -15.73 6.59 -15.19
N LYS A 231 -15.70 7.93 -15.35
CA LYS A 231 -16.77 8.81 -14.88
C LYS A 231 -18.05 8.65 -15.70
N ILE A 232 -17.92 8.49 -17.02
CA ILE A 232 -19.06 8.25 -17.91
C ILE A 232 -19.77 6.95 -17.56
N ARG A 233 -19.03 5.85 -17.37
CA ARG A 233 -19.61 4.57 -16.94
C ARG A 233 -20.38 4.70 -15.63
N LEU A 234 -19.82 5.42 -14.66
CA LEU A 234 -20.51 5.73 -13.41
C LEU A 234 -21.82 6.50 -13.67
N PHE A 235 -21.77 7.58 -14.44
CA PHE A 235 -22.93 8.42 -14.72
C PHE A 235 -24.04 7.71 -15.50
N LEU A 236 -23.67 6.83 -16.42
CA LEU A 236 -24.62 6.00 -17.18
C LEU A 236 -25.39 5.02 -16.29
N VAL A 237 -24.83 4.58 -15.16
CA VAL A 237 -25.45 3.54 -14.31
C VAL A 237 -25.91 4.04 -12.95
N LEU A 238 -25.49 5.22 -12.50
CA LEU A 238 -25.72 5.68 -11.13
C LEU A 238 -27.21 5.81 -10.78
N HIS A 239 -28.07 6.15 -11.74
CA HIS A 239 -29.52 6.22 -11.55
C HIS A 239 -30.15 4.85 -11.23
N ASN A 240 -29.51 3.73 -11.60
CA ASN A 240 -29.99 2.39 -11.28
C ASN A 240 -29.60 1.93 -9.86
N LEU A 241 -28.82 2.73 -9.13
CA LEU A 241 -28.28 2.40 -7.83
C LEU A 241 -28.80 3.37 -6.76
N PRO A 242 -29.51 2.89 -5.72
CA PRO A 242 -29.88 3.73 -4.60
C PRO A 242 -28.65 4.35 -3.94
N ILE A 243 -28.65 5.67 -3.72
CA ILE A 243 -27.46 6.38 -3.19
C ILE A 243 -27.04 5.84 -1.82
N ASN A 244 -27.97 5.45 -0.94
CA ASN A 244 -27.65 4.82 0.35
C ASN A 244 -26.94 3.47 0.20
N TYR A 245 -27.29 2.71 -0.83
CA TYR A 245 -26.65 1.43 -1.13
C TYR A 245 -25.26 1.64 -1.76
N TYR A 246 -25.17 2.56 -2.72
CA TYR A 246 -23.90 2.91 -3.37
C TYR A 246 -22.87 3.44 -2.36
N SER A 247 -23.29 4.31 -1.45
CA SER A 247 -22.40 4.97 -0.48
C SER A 247 -21.94 4.06 0.68
N THR A 248 -22.69 2.99 1.00
CA THR A 248 -22.30 1.99 2.04
C THR A 248 -21.60 0.76 1.48
N SER A 249 -21.73 0.48 0.19
CA SER A 249 -21.17 -0.74 -0.42
C SER A 249 -19.64 -0.73 -0.46
N GLN A 250 -19.04 -1.83 0.03
CA GLN A 250 -17.60 -2.09 -0.09
C GLN A 250 -17.20 -2.50 -1.53
N SER A 251 -18.17 -2.84 -2.39
CA SER A 251 -17.98 -3.33 -3.77
C SER A 251 -18.56 -2.39 -4.85
N ARG A 252 -18.49 -1.06 -4.62
CA ARG A 252 -18.95 -0.04 -5.59
C ARG A 252 -18.51 -0.29 -7.04
N LYS A 253 -17.24 -0.66 -7.24
CA LYS A 253 -16.68 -0.88 -8.57
C LYS A 253 -17.32 -2.05 -9.31
N GLU A 254 -17.50 -3.17 -8.62
CA GLU A 254 -18.10 -4.37 -9.18
C GLU A 254 -19.57 -4.13 -9.55
N LEU A 255 -20.28 -3.36 -8.72
CA LEU A 255 -21.64 -2.94 -9.04
C LEU A 255 -21.66 -2.10 -10.31
N ILE A 256 -20.84 -1.05 -10.41
CA ILE A 256 -20.76 -0.21 -11.62
C ILE A 256 -20.45 -1.08 -12.84
N GLN A 257 -19.49 -2.00 -12.72
CA GLN A 257 -19.11 -2.91 -13.80
C GLN A 257 -20.28 -3.76 -14.29
N ARG A 258 -20.95 -4.51 -13.40
CA ARG A 258 -22.07 -5.39 -13.77
C ARG A 258 -23.25 -4.61 -14.37
N PHE A 259 -23.56 -3.44 -13.81
CA PHE A 259 -24.64 -2.60 -14.34
C PHE A 259 -24.28 -2.01 -15.71
N PHE A 260 -23.01 -1.67 -15.94
CA PHE A 260 -22.55 -1.16 -17.22
C PHE A 260 -22.48 -2.26 -18.28
N GLU A 261 -22.00 -3.46 -17.94
CA GLU A 261 -22.03 -4.64 -18.81
C GLU A 261 -23.46 -4.98 -19.23
N ASN A 262 -24.40 -4.99 -18.28
CA ASN A 262 -25.82 -5.19 -18.60
C ASN A 262 -26.40 -4.08 -19.47
N LEU A 263 -26.06 -2.81 -19.20
CA LEU A 263 -26.47 -1.69 -20.05
C LEU A 263 -25.95 -1.86 -21.47
N SER A 264 -24.66 -2.16 -21.63
CA SER A 264 -24.04 -2.30 -22.95
C SER A 264 -24.63 -3.48 -23.73
N ASN A 265 -24.82 -4.62 -23.08
CA ASN A 265 -25.42 -5.82 -23.70
C ASN A 265 -26.90 -5.62 -24.10
N THR A 266 -27.61 -4.69 -23.46
CA THR A 266 -29.03 -4.41 -23.75
C THR A 266 -29.25 -3.20 -24.64
N THR A 267 -28.21 -2.37 -24.86
CA THR A 267 -28.31 -1.16 -25.66
C THR A 267 -28.27 -1.51 -27.14
N THR A 268 -29.37 -1.30 -27.84
CA THR A 268 -29.47 -1.51 -29.29
C THR A 268 -29.08 -0.27 -30.11
N ASP A 269 -29.14 0.93 -29.49
CA ASP A 269 -28.84 2.21 -30.13
C ASP A 269 -27.89 3.05 -29.25
N VAL A 270 -26.60 2.96 -29.57
CA VAL A 270 -25.52 3.65 -28.84
C VAL A 270 -25.49 5.15 -29.18
N GLU A 271 -25.97 5.55 -30.37
CA GLU A 271 -25.98 6.95 -30.79
C GLU A 271 -26.98 7.75 -29.97
N ARG A 272 -28.22 7.24 -29.84
CA ARG A 272 -29.23 7.87 -28.99
C ARG A 272 -28.80 7.95 -27.53
N LEU A 273 -28.09 6.94 -27.02
CA LEU A 273 -27.53 6.95 -25.67
C LEU A 273 -26.51 8.08 -25.50
N TYR A 274 -25.62 8.27 -26.47
CA TYR A 274 -24.66 9.37 -26.48
C TYR A 274 -25.35 10.74 -26.54
N GLU A 275 -26.34 10.91 -27.42
CA GLU A 275 -27.07 12.17 -27.54
C GLU A 275 -27.83 12.53 -26.25
N SER A 276 -28.56 11.59 -25.65
CA SER A 276 -29.23 11.82 -24.36
C SER A 276 -28.22 12.16 -23.26
N PHE A 277 -27.06 11.50 -23.24
CA PHE A 277 -25.99 11.82 -22.30
C PHE A 277 -25.50 13.26 -22.48
N PHE A 278 -25.21 13.70 -23.71
CA PHE A 278 -24.67 15.03 -23.97
C PHE A 278 -25.68 16.16 -23.78
N ARG A 279 -26.97 15.94 -24.04
CA ARG A 279 -28.02 16.91 -23.68
C ARG A 279 -27.99 17.27 -22.19
N LYS A 280 -27.73 16.29 -21.32
CA LYS A 280 -27.60 16.52 -19.86
C LYS A 280 -26.32 17.27 -19.51
N VAL A 281 -25.23 16.99 -20.22
CA VAL A 281 -23.96 17.73 -20.07
C VAL A 281 -24.14 19.20 -20.47
N GLU A 282 -24.83 19.46 -21.59
CA GLU A 282 -25.14 20.81 -22.07
C GLU A 282 -25.98 21.59 -21.07
N PHE A 283 -27.07 20.99 -20.54
CA PHE A 283 -27.87 21.62 -19.48
C PHE A 283 -27.02 21.95 -18.22
N THR A 284 -26.16 21.02 -17.81
CA THR A 284 -25.28 21.24 -16.64
C THR A 284 -24.27 22.38 -16.91
N LYS A 285 -23.79 22.51 -18.15
CA LYS A 285 -22.92 23.61 -18.59
C LYS A 285 -23.64 24.95 -18.60
N GLU A 286 -24.88 24.97 -19.08
CA GLU A 286 -25.71 26.17 -19.03
C GLU A 286 -25.89 26.66 -17.59
N MET A 287 -26.19 25.73 -16.66
CA MET A 287 -26.27 26.05 -15.23
C MET A 287 -24.96 26.55 -14.65
N LYS A 288 -23.81 25.99 -15.07
CA LYS A 288 -22.50 26.49 -14.66
C LYS A 288 -22.29 27.94 -15.09
N ASN A 289 -22.53 28.26 -16.36
CA ASN A 289 -22.38 29.63 -16.87
C ASN A 289 -23.27 30.60 -16.09
N ARG A 290 -24.49 30.18 -15.72
CA ARG A 290 -25.38 31.02 -14.93
C ARG A 290 -24.88 31.27 -13.50
N LEU A 291 -24.38 30.22 -12.83
CA LEU A 291 -23.77 30.36 -11.51
C LEU A 291 -22.56 31.31 -11.54
N GLU A 292 -21.77 31.29 -12.60
CA GLU A 292 -20.65 32.22 -12.81
C GLU A 292 -21.11 33.67 -13.00
N VAL A 293 -22.15 33.89 -13.83
CA VAL A 293 -22.74 35.23 -14.04
C VAL A 293 -23.33 35.81 -12.76
N ASP A 294 -24.00 34.97 -11.97
CA ASP A 294 -24.64 35.38 -10.71
C ASP A 294 -23.65 35.43 -9.52
N GLY A 295 -22.36 35.13 -9.76
CA GLY A 295 -21.30 35.20 -8.76
C GLY A 295 -21.43 34.15 -7.63
N VAL A 296 -22.12 33.04 -7.89
CA VAL A 296 -22.40 31.98 -6.91
C VAL A 296 -21.26 30.98 -6.86
N GLU A 297 -20.78 30.69 -5.64
CA GLU A 297 -19.78 29.64 -5.42
C GLU A 297 -20.31 28.28 -5.90
N HIS A 298 -19.50 27.58 -6.69
CA HIS A 298 -19.86 26.29 -7.25
C HIS A 298 -18.64 25.38 -7.32
N ASN A 299 -18.88 24.07 -7.44
CA ASN A 299 -17.83 23.09 -7.63
C ASN A 299 -18.35 21.85 -8.36
N LYS A 300 -17.44 20.92 -8.71
CA LYS A 300 -17.77 19.70 -9.46
C LYS A 300 -18.89 18.84 -8.85
N LEU A 301 -19.07 18.86 -7.54
CA LEU A 301 -20.06 18.03 -6.86
C LEU A 301 -21.49 18.54 -7.08
N VAL A 302 -21.65 19.85 -7.29
CA VAL A 302 -22.92 20.46 -7.73
C VAL A 302 -23.31 19.85 -9.07
N PHE A 303 -22.38 19.88 -10.04
CA PHE A 303 -22.60 19.37 -11.39
C PHE A 303 -22.84 17.86 -11.43
N GLU A 304 -22.13 17.07 -10.60
CA GLU A 304 -22.39 15.63 -10.46
C GLU A 304 -23.82 15.34 -9.99
N CYS A 305 -24.33 16.10 -9.02
CA CYS A 305 -25.68 15.93 -8.50
C CYS A 305 -26.75 16.40 -9.48
N LEU A 306 -26.52 17.51 -10.20
CA LEU A 306 -27.41 17.97 -11.26
C LEU A 306 -27.50 16.96 -12.40
N PHE A 307 -26.38 16.41 -12.86
CA PHE A 307 -26.36 15.37 -13.88
C PHE A 307 -27.12 14.12 -13.44
N TRP A 308 -26.91 13.69 -12.20
CA TRP A 308 -27.66 12.57 -11.62
C TRP A 308 -29.16 12.85 -11.59
N ALA A 309 -29.58 14.03 -11.10
CA ALA A 309 -30.98 14.41 -11.03
C ALA A 309 -31.64 14.44 -12.41
N CYS A 310 -30.99 15.04 -13.42
CA CYS A 310 -31.47 15.03 -14.81
C CYS A 310 -31.67 13.61 -15.34
N THR A 311 -30.78 12.69 -14.99
CA THR A 311 -30.89 11.29 -15.40
C THR A 311 -32.05 10.58 -14.72
N VAL A 312 -32.30 10.86 -13.43
CA VAL A 312 -33.44 10.28 -12.71
C VAL A 312 -34.77 10.83 -13.24
N LEU A 313 -34.85 12.13 -13.53
CA LEU A 313 -36.05 12.76 -14.09
C LEU A 313 -36.41 12.18 -15.46
N GLU A 314 -35.43 11.91 -16.33
CA GLU A 314 -35.66 11.27 -17.62
C GLU A 314 -36.21 9.83 -17.46
N GLN A 315 -35.77 9.08 -16.43
CA GLN A 315 -36.29 7.75 -16.14
C GLN A 315 -37.75 7.77 -15.67
N GLU A 316 -38.13 8.82 -14.95
CA GLU A 316 -39.53 9.12 -14.57
C GLU A 316 -40.35 9.74 -15.73
N LYS A 317 -39.79 9.75 -16.96
CA LYS A 317 -40.41 10.26 -18.20
C LYS A 317 -40.68 11.77 -18.20
N ILE A 318 -39.93 12.54 -17.43
CA ILE A 318 -40.00 14.00 -17.42
C ILE A 318 -39.02 14.53 -18.47
N SER A 319 -39.50 15.34 -19.41
CA SER A 319 -38.63 15.91 -20.45
C SER A 319 -37.65 16.90 -19.83
N LEU A 320 -36.39 16.85 -20.27
CA LEU A 320 -35.38 17.85 -19.88
C LEU A 320 -35.75 19.27 -20.35
N ASP A 321 -36.63 19.39 -21.35
CA ASP A 321 -37.12 20.69 -21.84
C ASP A 321 -37.84 21.51 -20.74
N THR A 322 -38.48 20.84 -19.77
CA THR A 322 -39.12 21.55 -18.65
C THR A 322 -38.11 22.23 -17.74
N LEU A 323 -36.85 21.79 -17.72
CA LEU A 323 -35.79 22.39 -16.93
C LEU A 323 -35.15 23.61 -17.62
N HIS A 324 -35.40 23.81 -18.92
CA HIS A 324 -34.89 24.98 -19.64
C HIS A 324 -35.69 26.27 -19.39
N ASP A 325 -36.76 26.22 -18.60
CA ASP A 325 -37.50 27.40 -18.14
C ASP A 325 -36.61 28.29 -17.24
N GLU A 326 -36.48 29.57 -17.59
CA GLU A 326 -35.68 30.56 -16.86
C GLU A 326 -36.10 30.70 -15.38
N THR A 327 -37.39 30.52 -15.08
CA THR A 327 -37.88 30.58 -13.69
C THR A 327 -37.38 29.42 -12.84
N ILE A 328 -37.24 28.24 -13.45
CA ILE A 328 -36.73 27.03 -12.80
C ILE A 328 -35.21 27.13 -12.62
N LYS A 329 -34.50 27.62 -13.65
CA LYS A 329 -33.05 27.86 -13.55
C LYS A 329 -32.71 28.84 -12.42
N GLN A 330 -33.46 29.93 -12.29
CA GLN A 330 -33.23 30.91 -11.22
C GLN A 330 -33.47 30.30 -9.83
N LYS A 331 -34.56 29.54 -9.64
CA LYS A 331 -34.81 28.81 -8.38
C LYS A 331 -33.69 27.83 -8.03
N LEU A 332 -33.10 27.19 -9.04
CA LEU A 332 -32.00 26.25 -8.86
C LEU A 332 -30.70 26.96 -8.46
N VAL A 333 -30.41 28.14 -9.04
CA VAL A 333 -29.30 29.01 -8.61
C VAL A 333 -29.48 29.44 -7.16
N ASP A 334 -30.67 29.92 -6.79
CA ASP A 334 -30.99 30.37 -5.43
C ASP A 334 -30.84 29.20 -4.43
N PHE A 335 -31.28 27.99 -4.80
CA PHE A 335 -31.11 26.79 -3.99
C PHE A 335 -29.63 26.45 -3.76
N ILE A 336 -28.81 26.46 -4.81
CA ILE A 336 -27.37 26.17 -4.72
C ILE A 336 -26.67 27.21 -3.84
N SER A 337 -26.97 28.49 -4.04
CA SER A 337 -26.41 29.59 -3.25
C SER A 337 -26.71 29.42 -1.75
N ASN A 338 -27.97 29.15 -1.39
CA ASN A 338 -28.38 28.96 0.00
C ASN A 338 -27.86 27.67 0.64
N ASN A 339 -27.57 26.64 -0.17
CA ASN A 339 -27.20 25.30 0.32
C ASN A 339 -25.78 24.85 -0.10
N PHE A 340 -24.88 25.79 -0.43
CA PHE A 340 -23.54 25.44 -0.92
C PHE A 340 -22.75 24.52 0.03
N LYS A 341 -23.01 24.61 1.35
CA LYS A 341 -22.43 23.72 2.38
C LYS A 341 -22.67 22.23 2.10
N LEU A 342 -23.77 21.84 1.44
CA LEU A 342 -24.06 20.46 1.05
C LEU A 342 -23.05 19.90 0.04
N TYR A 343 -22.43 20.78 -0.75
CA TYR A 343 -21.53 20.43 -1.84
C TYR A 343 -20.05 20.58 -1.44
N THR A 344 -19.71 20.57 -0.14
CA THR A 344 -18.33 20.68 0.30
C THR A 344 -17.42 19.59 -0.30
N LEU A 345 -16.22 19.99 -0.72
CA LEU A 345 -15.19 19.06 -1.22
C LEU A 345 -14.51 18.29 -0.08
N GLU A 346 -14.56 18.82 1.14
CA GLU A 346 -13.97 18.20 2.32
C GLU A 346 -14.75 16.96 2.72
N ASN A 347 -14.04 15.85 2.95
CA ASN A 347 -14.68 14.58 3.33
C ASN A 347 -15.80 14.15 2.35
N SER A 348 -15.82 14.67 1.13
CA SER A 348 -16.87 14.45 0.13
C SER A 348 -17.09 12.99 -0.27
N HIS A 349 -16.13 12.11 0.04
CA HIS A 349 -16.17 10.67 -0.17
C HIS A 349 -16.79 9.88 0.99
N PHE A 350 -17.02 10.50 2.14
CA PHE A 350 -17.64 9.86 3.29
C PHE A 350 -19.15 9.73 3.09
N TYR A 351 -19.72 8.69 3.71
CA TYR A 351 -21.10 8.30 3.54
C TYR A 351 -22.09 9.42 3.89
N LYS A 352 -21.84 10.14 5.00
CA LYS A 352 -22.76 11.15 5.52
C LYS A 352 -22.88 12.32 4.54
N GLU A 353 -21.75 12.87 4.11
CA GLU A 353 -21.63 14.00 3.20
C GLU A 353 -22.13 13.65 1.79
N MET A 354 -21.92 12.40 1.33
CA MET A 354 -22.48 11.94 0.07
C MET A 354 -24.01 11.81 0.15
N LYS A 355 -24.53 11.25 1.24
CA LYS A 355 -25.98 11.11 1.41
C LYS A 355 -26.67 12.47 1.49
N GLU A 356 -26.16 13.38 2.31
CA GLU A 356 -26.75 14.71 2.53
C GLU A 356 -26.84 15.50 1.22
N ARG A 357 -25.81 15.43 0.39
CA ARG A 357 -25.75 16.11 -0.91
C ARG A 357 -26.82 15.64 -1.88
N TYR A 358 -26.87 14.35 -2.16
CA TYR A 358 -27.85 13.79 -3.12
C TYR A 358 -29.27 13.87 -2.59
N THR A 359 -29.47 13.73 -1.27
CA THR A 359 -30.79 13.91 -0.64
C THR A 359 -31.25 15.36 -0.77
N GLY A 360 -30.39 16.34 -0.48
CA GLY A 360 -30.72 17.75 -0.62
C GLY A 360 -31.06 18.13 -2.06
N THR A 361 -30.27 17.69 -3.04
CA THR A 361 -30.59 17.92 -4.46
C THR A 361 -31.90 17.28 -4.88
N ALA A 362 -32.18 16.05 -4.43
CA ALA A 362 -33.45 15.38 -4.75
C ALA A 362 -34.65 16.13 -4.16
N SER A 363 -34.61 16.53 -2.88
CA SER A 363 -35.73 17.24 -2.23
C SER A 363 -36.11 18.54 -2.96
N PHE A 364 -35.14 19.25 -3.53
CA PHE A 364 -35.42 20.40 -4.39
C PHE A 364 -36.27 20.03 -5.62
N PHE A 365 -35.92 18.96 -6.33
CA PHE A 365 -36.68 18.52 -7.51
C PHE A 365 -38.03 17.87 -7.15
N GLU A 366 -38.14 17.22 -5.99
CA GLU A 366 -39.41 16.71 -5.46
C GLU A 366 -40.40 17.85 -5.20
N GLU A 367 -39.94 18.94 -4.57
CA GLU A 367 -40.75 20.14 -4.30
C GLU A 367 -41.13 20.88 -5.59
N LEU A 368 -40.22 20.94 -6.56
CA LEU A 368 -40.44 21.66 -7.82
C LEU A 368 -41.41 20.94 -8.77
N LEU A 369 -41.30 19.61 -8.88
CA LEU A 369 -41.96 18.82 -9.94
C LEU A 369 -43.01 17.84 -9.41
N GLY A 370 -43.15 17.68 -8.08
CA GLY A 370 -44.14 16.77 -7.49
C GLY A 370 -43.85 15.28 -7.70
N VAL A 371 -42.57 14.91 -7.88
CA VAL A 371 -42.11 13.54 -8.18
C VAL A 371 -41.58 12.90 -6.89
N ASN A 372 -41.71 11.58 -6.74
CA ASN A 372 -41.09 10.85 -5.63
C ASN A 372 -39.71 10.31 -6.06
N LEU A 373 -38.63 10.93 -5.58
CA LEU A 373 -37.25 10.53 -5.86
C LEU A 373 -36.66 9.68 -4.73
N GLU A 374 -37.43 9.40 -3.68
CA GLU A 374 -37.03 8.62 -2.52
C GLU A 374 -36.54 7.20 -2.89
N VAL A 375 -37.09 6.61 -3.97
CA VAL A 375 -36.69 5.29 -4.50
C VAL A 375 -35.23 5.24 -4.98
N TYR A 376 -34.69 6.37 -5.42
CA TYR A 376 -33.32 6.51 -5.91
C TYR A 376 -32.33 6.86 -4.79
N ILE A 377 -32.83 7.19 -3.59
CA ILE A 377 -32.02 7.47 -2.41
C ILE A 377 -32.04 6.29 -1.44
N LYS A 378 -33.24 5.77 -1.11
CA LYS A 378 -33.47 4.71 -0.13
C LYS A 378 -33.52 3.32 -0.78
N ASN A 379 -33.08 2.32 -0.02
CA ASN A 379 -32.99 0.94 -0.51
C ASN A 379 -34.35 0.25 -0.36
N ASN A 380 -35.12 0.13 -1.44
CA ASN A 380 -36.47 -0.47 -1.44
C ASN A 380 -36.46 -1.96 -1.86
N MET A 381 -37.48 -2.73 -1.44
CA MET A 381 -37.60 -4.17 -1.77
C MET A 381 -37.62 -4.46 -3.28
N ALA A 382 -38.22 -3.57 -4.08
CA ALA A 382 -38.25 -3.69 -5.54
C ALA A 382 -36.83 -3.55 -6.16
N THR A 383 -36.03 -2.63 -5.63
CA THR A 383 -34.64 -2.40 -6.07
C THR A 383 -33.73 -3.56 -5.68
N GLN A 384 -33.94 -4.17 -4.51
CA GLN A 384 -33.25 -5.41 -4.12
C GLN A 384 -33.56 -6.60 -5.06
N ARG A 385 -34.78 -6.69 -5.59
CA ARG A 385 -35.15 -7.72 -6.58
C ARG A 385 -34.48 -7.49 -7.94
N LYS A 386 -34.41 -6.23 -8.42
CA LYS A 386 -33.63 -5.87 -9.62
C LYS A 386 -32.14 -6.16 -9.43
N LEU A 387 -31.56 -5.80 -8.28
CA LEU A 387 -30.18 -6.11 -7.92
C LEU A 387 -29.90 -7.62 -7.92
N LYS A 388 -30.78 -8.44 -7.34
CA LYS A 388 -30.63 -9.91 -7.35
C LYS A 388 -30.70 -10.53 -8.74
N LYS A 389 -31.56 -10.03 -9.63
CA LYS A 389 -31.66 -10.54 -11.02
C LYS A 389 -30.39 -10.25 -11.82
N VAL A 390 -29.87 -9.03 -11.75
CA VAL A 390 -28.60 -8.64 -12.41
C VAL A 390 -27.40 -9.41 -11.82
N MET A 391 -27.50 -9.88 -10.57
CA MET A 391 -26.43 -10.64 -9.91
C MET A 391 -26.43 -12.16 -10.18
N ASN A 392 -27.51 -12.74 -10.69
CA ASN A 392 -27.75 -14.20 -10.70
C ASN A 392 -27.90 -14.85 -12.10
N ASN A 393 -27.66 -14.13 -13.21
CA ASN A 393 -27.68 -14.76 -14.53
C ASN A 393 -26.37 -15.53 -14.76
N THR A 394 -26.39 -16.85 -14.64
CA THR A 394 -25.24 -17.73 -14.94
C THR A 394 -25.71 -19.01 -15.65
N PRO A 395 -25.00 -19.48 -16.70
CA PRO A 395 -25.20 -20.81 -17.30
C PRO A 395 -24.67 -21.93 -16.39
N ASP A 396 -25.13 -23.16 -16.65
CA ASP A 396 -24.92 -24.34 -15.80
C ASP A 396 -23.47 -24.88 -15.86
N THR A 397 -22.86 -25.13 -14.70
CA THR A 397 -21.41 -25.42 -14.56
C THR A 397 -20.93 -26.72 -15.21
N ASN A 398 -21.78 -27.73 -15.37
CA ASN A 398 -21.33 -29.05 -15.82
C ASN A 398 -21.11 -29.12 -17.34
N GLU A 399 -21.81 -28.30 -18.14
CA GLU A 399 -21.56 -28.20 -19.59
C GLU A 399 -20.30 -27.38 -19.90
N LEU A 400 -19.96 -26.40 -19.04
CA LEU A 400 -18.79 -25.53 -19.22
C LEU A 400 -17.47 -26.27 -18.95
N ILE A 401 -17.41 -27.20 -17.99
CA ILE A 401 -16.15 -27.88 -17.63
C ILE A 401 -15.64 -28.76 -18.77
N GLU A 402 -16.52 -29.52 -19.45
CA GLU A 402 -16.14 -30.29 -20.65
C GLU A 402 -15.73 -29.40 -21.83
N GLU A 403 -16.39 -28.24 -22.00
CA GLU A 403 -16.03 -27.26 -23.03
C GLU A 403 -14.67 -26.60 -22.73
N PHE A 404 -14.35 -26.33 -21.45
CA PHE A 404 -13.08 -25.72 -21.02
C PHE A 404 -11.91 -26.71 -20.88
N GLU A 405 -12.15 -28.02 -20.75
CA GLU A 405 -11.07 -29.02 -20.89
C GLU A 405 -10.45 -28.98 -22.29
N THR A 406 -11.25 -28.71 -23.33
CA THR A 406 -10.75 -28.50 -24.69
C THR A 406 -10.01 -27.17 -24.89
N LEU A 407 -10.19 -26.22 -23.95
CA LEU A 407 -9.58 -24.87 -23.95
C LEU A 407 -8.26 -24.81 -23.17
N ARG A 408 -7.84 -25.91 -22.55
CA ARG A 408 -6.57 -25.96 -21.83
C ARG A 408 -5.42 -25.70 -22.79
N LEU A 409 -4.66 -24.65 -22.47
CA LEU A 409 -3.45 -24.32 -23.19
C LEU A 409 -2.47 -25.50 -23.11
N ASN A 410 -2.13 -26.06 -24.27
CA ASN A 410 -0.86 -26.76 -24.40
C ASN A 410 0.23 -25.76 -24.00
N LYS A 411 1.01 -26.06 -22.95
CA LYS A 411 2.08 -25.18 -22.45
C LYS A 411 3.36 -25.48 -23.21
N PRO A 412 3.67 -24.81 -24.34
CA PRO A 412 4.94 -25.01 -25.01
C PRO A 412 6.08 -24.57 -24.11
N ASP A 413 7.27 -25.15 -24.29
CA ASP A 413 8.45 -24.64 -23.63
C ASP A 413 8.68 -23.17 -24.02
N ALA A 414 9.16 -22.37 -23.06
CA ALA A 414 9.47 -20.98 -23.34
C ALA A 414 10.64 -20.95 -24.34
N SER A 415 10.42 -20.35 -25.51
CA SER A 415 11.49 -20.14 -26.48
C SER A 415 12.40 -19.02 -25.99
N THR A 416 13.71 -19.20 -26.06
CA THR A 416 14.67 -18.13 -25.81
C THR A 416 14.94 -17.35 -27.08
N THR A 417 14.92 -16.04 -27.02
CA THR A 417 15.19 -15.16 -28.16
C THR A 417 16.06 -14.00 -27.72
N THR A 418 17.05 -13.62 -28.54
CA THR A 418 17.94 -12.50 -28.25
C THR A 418 17.20 -11.17 -28.35
N ILE A 419 17.72 -10.13 -27.69
CA ILE A 419 17.16 -8.78 -27.80
C ILE A 419 17.30 -8.28 -29.25
N ASP A 420 18.42 -8.57 -29.92
CA ASP A 420 18.61 -8.21 -31.33
C ASP A 420 17.54 -8.83 -32.25
N ASP A 421 17.25 -10.12 -32.09
CA ASP A 421 16.21 -10.78 -32.89
C ASP A 421 14.81 -10.20 -32.62
N ILE A 422 14.50 -9.83 -31.37
CA ILE A 422 13.24 -9.15 -31.04
C ILE A 422 13.17 -7.78 -31.73
N CYS A 423 14.25 -6.99 -31.71
CA CYS A 423 14.33 -5.72 -32.43
C CYS A 423 14.13 -5.91 -33.94
N ARG A 424 14.74 -6.94 -34.54
CA ARG A 424 14.54 -7.28 -35.96
C ARG A 424 13.10 -7.66 -36.27
N LEU A 425 12.44 -8.42 -35.41
CA LEU A 425 11.03 -8.80 -35.56
C LEU A 425 10.08 -7.59 -35.45
N MET A 426 10.39 -6.66 -34.54
CA MET A 426 9.68 -5.38 -34.42
C MET A 426 9.82 -4.55 -35.69
N ASN A 427 11.02 -4.43 -36.24
CA ASN A 427 11.27 -3.69 -37.47
C ASN A 427 10.56 -4.28 -38.71
N ARG A 428 10.24 -5.58 -38.69
CA ARG A 428 9.56 -6.30 -39.78
C ARG A 428 8.03 -6.28 -39.72
N LYS A 429 7.40 -5.45 -38.88
CA LYS A 429 5.93 -5.40 -38.67
C LYS A 429 5.31 -6.70 -38.13
N ARG A 430 6.12 -7.61 -37.56
CA ARG A 430 5.65 -8.91 -37.05
C ARG A 430 5.49 -8.96 -35.54
N PHE A 431 5.77 -7.86 -34.84
CA PHE A 431 5.75 -7.78 -33.39
C PHE A 431 5.04 -6.51 -32.92
N LEU A 432 3.83 -6.67 -32.38
CA LEU A 432 3.01 -5.61 -31.83
C LEU A 432 3.32 -5.44 -30.33
N LEU A 433 4.20 -4.49 -30.03
CA LEU A 433 4.64 -4.20 -28.66
C LEU A 433 3.53 -3.58 -27.80
N ARG A 434 2.68 -2.76 -28.42
CA ARG A 434 1.66 -1.98 -27.72
C ARG A 434 0.28 -2.21 -28.32
N PRO A 435 -0.36 -3.35 -28.02
CA PRO A 435 -1.77 -3.52 -28.33
C PRO A 435 -2.67 -2.62 -27.49
N SER A 436 -3.91 -2.49 -27.93
CA SER A 436 -4.82 -1.44 -27.52
C SER A 436 -5.29 -1.58 -26.07
N TYR A 437 -5.31 -2.79 -25.52
CA TYR A 437 -5.66 -3.03 -24.11
C TYR A 437 -4.51 -2.75 -23.14
N GLN A 438 -3.28 -2.64 -23.62
CA GLN A 438 -2.13 -2.35 -22.78
C GLN A 438 -2.17 -0.92 -22.22
N ARG A 439 -1.44 -0.73 -21.12
CA ARG A 439 -1.25 0.59 -20.51
C ARG A 439 -0.23 1.43 -21.27
N GLY A 440 -0.24 2.73 -20.96
CA GLY A 440 0.80 3.65 -21.42
C GLY A 440 2.17 3.35 -20.79
N GLU A 441 3.21 3.94 -21.37
CA GLU A 441 4.57 3.81 -20.85
C GLU A 441 4.72 4.45 -19.45
N SER A 442 5.41 3.75 -18.55
CA SER A 442 5.72 4.23 -17.21
C SER A 442 7.03 5.01 -17.22
N ILE A 443 7.02 6.26 -16.75
CA ILE A 443 8.18 7.19 -16.81
C ILE A 443 9.24 6.91 -15.72
N ASN A 444 9.08 5.89 -14.86
CA ASN A 444 10.03 5.64 -13.77
C ASN A 444 11.40 5.14 -14.30
N GLN A 445 12.38 6.03 -14.38
CA GLN A 445 13.73 5.76 -14.88
C GLN A 445 14.54 4.85 -13.95
N MET A 446 14.32 4.89 -12.64
CA MET A 446 15.00 4.02 -11.68
C MET A 446 14.68 2.54 -11.96
N LYS A 447 13.39 2.23 -12.18
CA LYS A 447 12.97 0.85 -12.51
C LYS A 447 13.52 0.38 -13.86
N SER A 448 13.53 1.25 -14.86
CA SER A 448 14.12 0.95 -16.17
C SER A 448 15.63 0.73 -16.07
N SER A 449 16.35 1.53 -15.27
CA SER A 449 17.79 1.36 -15.03
C SER A 449 18.10 0.02 -14.36
N ALA A 450 17.27 -0.42 -13.39
CA ALA A 450 17.44 -1.72 -12.73
C ALA A 450 17.24 -2.93 -13.69
N ILE A 451 16.41 -2.78 -14.73
CA ILE A 451 16.25 -3.82 -15.76
C ILE A 451 17.52 -3.93 -16.60
N ILE A 452 18.08 -2.80 -17.04
CA ILE A 452 19.34 -2.78 -17.80
C ILE A 452 20.50 -3.31 -16.95
N GLU A 453 20.57 -2.92 -15.68
CA GLU A 453 21.56 -3.46 -14.72
C GLU A 453 21.43 -4.98 -14.59
N SER A 454 20.21 -5.52 -14.61
CA SER A 454 19.98 -6.97 -14.56
C SER A 454 20.47 -7.69 -15.81
N ILE A 455 20.27 -7.09 -16.98
CA ILE A 455 20.75 -7.61 -18.28
C ILE A 455 22.27 -7.63 -18.31
N LEU A 456 22.93 -6.52 -17.93
CA LEU A 456 24.39 -6.41 -17.87
C LEU A 456 25.04 -7.40 -16.90
N LEU A 457 24.31 -7.77 -15.84
CA LEU A 457 24.73 -8.79 -14.87
C LEU A 457 24.39 -10.23 -15.31
N GLY A 458 23.70 -10.43 -16.43
CA GLY A 458 23.31 -11.75 -16.92
C GLY A 458 22.19 -12.42 -16.13
N ILE A 459 21.44 -11.67 -15.31
CA ILE A 459 20.33 -12.22 -14.53
C ILE A 459 19.10 -12.38 -15.42
N LYS A 460 18.60 -13.61 -15.57
CA LYS A 460 17.37 -13.88 -16.32
C LYS A 460 16.21 -13.07 -15.78
N LEU A 461 15.58 -12.31 -16.69
CA LEU A 461 14.35 -11.59 -16.42
C LEU A 461 13.15 -12.57 -16.42
N PRO A 462 12.02 -12.21 -15.80
CA PRO A 462 10.78 -12.99 -15.94
C PRO A 462 10.42 -13.21 -17.43
N PRO A 463 9.61 -14.21 -17.77
CA PRO A 463 9.19 -14.41 -19.16
C PRO A 463 8.33 -13.25 -19.68
N ILE A 464 8.33 -13.05 -20.99
CA ILE A 464 7.45 -12.15 -21.73
C ILE A 464 6.36 -13.02 -22.35
N PHE A 465 5.10 -12.65 -22.15
CA PHE A 465 3.96 -13.39 -22.68
C PHE A 465 3.53 -12.78 -24.00
N ILE A 466 3.50 -13.61 -25.04
CA ILE A 466 3.18 -13.22 -26.40
C ILE A 466 1.98 -14.05 -26.88
N PHE A 467 1.02 -13.39 -27.53
CA PHE A 467 -0.04 -14.02 -28.26
C PHE A 467 0.24 -13.93 -29.76
N LYS A 468 0.30 -15.07 -30.43
CA LYS A 468 0.50 -15.14 -31.88
C LYS A 468 -0.85 -15.25 -32.57
N ARG A 469 -1.24 -14.18 -33.27
CA ARG A 469 -2.48 -14.07 -34.02
C ARG A 469 -2.49 -14.97 -35.27
N GLN A 470 -3.66 -15.18 -35.85
CA GLN A 470 -3.83 -15.98 -37.07
C GLN A 470 -3.06 -15.41 -38.27
N ASP A 471 -2.94 -14.08 -38.36
CA ASP A 471 -2.17 -13.35 -39.37
C ASP A 471 -0.63 -13.45 -39.17
N GLY A 472 -0.19 -14.09 -38.09
CA GLY A 472 1.22 -14.30 -37.77
C GLY A 472 1.90 -13.14 -37.03
N ILE A 473 1.14 -12.12 -36.60
CA ILE A 473 1.64 -11.03 -35.75
C ILE A 473 1.77 -11.52 -34.31
N LEU A 474 2.90 -11.18 -33.68
CA LEU A 474 3.21 -11.45 -32.28
C LEU A 474 2.79 -10.26 -31.41
N GLU A 475 1.76 -10.43 -30.59
CA GLU A 475 1.19 -9.41 -29.73
C GLU A 475 1.67 -9.57 -28.29
N VAL A 476 2.16 -8.49 -27.65
CA VAL A 476 2.62 -8.55 -26.26
C VAL A 476 1.46 -8.51 -25.27
N VAL A 477 1.26 -9.60 -24.54
CA VAL A 477 0.26 -9.72 -23.47
C VAL A 477 0.83 -9.27 -22.12
N ASP A 478 2.07 -9.63 -21.78
CA ASP A 478 2.77 -9.09 -20.61
C ASP A 478 4.26 -8.95 -20.88
N GLY A 479 4.90 -7.96 -20.24
CA GLY A 479 6.31 -7.64 -20.45
C GLY A 479 6.57 -6.36 -21.25
N GLN A 480 5.52 -5.66 -21.69
CA GLN A 480 5.60 -4.39 -22.43
C GLN A 480 6.58 -3.38 -21.80
N GLN A 481 6.50 -3.15 -20.48
CA GLN A 481 7.35 -2.15 -19.81
C GLN A 481 8.84 -2.56 -19.75
N ARG A 482 9.11 -3.87 -19.77
CA ARG A 482 10.48 -4.40 -19.81
C ARG A 482 11.07 -4.17 -21.20
N LEU A 483 10.33 -4.51 -22.24
CA LEU A 483 10.71 -4.25 -23.64
C LEU A 483 10.88 -2.75 -23.90
N LEU A 484 9.94 -1.90 -23.47
CA LEU A 484 10.07 -0.44 -23.62
C LEU A 484 11.27 0.14 -22.87
N SER A 485 11.65 -0.42 -21.72
CA SER A 485 12.85 0.02 -21.00
C SER A 485 14.12 -0.34 -21.77
N ILE A 486 14.16 -1.52 -22.39
CA ILE A 486 15.28 -1.98 -23.21
C ILE A 486 15.39 -1.11 -24.47
N LEU A 487 14.30 -0.99 -25.23
CA LEU A 487 14.25 -0.20 -26.47
C LEU A 487 14.52 1.28 -26.21
N GLY A 488 13.95 1.85 -25.15
CA GLY A 488 14.19 3.24 -24.77
C GLY A 488 15.65 3.51 -24.40
N PHE A 489 16.36 2.52 -23.85
CA PHE A 489 17.79 2.65 -23.56
C PHE A 489 18.65 2.58 -24.82
N ILE A 490 18.42 1.56 -25.66
CA ILE A 490 19.14 1.36 -26.94
C ILE A 490 18.86 2.50 -27.91
N GLY A 491 17.65 3.05 -27.87
CA GLY A 491 17.18 4.10 -28.78
C GLY A 491 16.49 3.56 -30.04
N GLU A 492 16.09 2.29 -30.06
CA GLU A 492 15.38 1.69 -31.19
C GLU A 492 13.94 2.20 -31.31
N GLU A 493 13.50 2.35 -32.55
CA GLU A 493 12.10 2.63 -32.91
C GLU A 493 11.28 1.35 -32.87
N PHE A 494 9.98 1.48 -32.58
CA PHE A 494 9.04 0.38 -32.72
C PHE A 494 7.76 0.87 -33.39
N LEU A 495 6.96 -0.07 -33.90
CA LEU A 495 5.73 0.26 -34.61
C LEU A 495 4.53 0.30 -33.66
N ASP A 496 3.66 1.29 -33.85
CA ASP A 496 2.35 1.34 -33.20
C ASP A 496 1.29 0.53 -33.96
N GLU A 497 0.06 0.54 -33.44
CA GLU A 497 -1.09 -0.15 -34.03
C GLU A 497 -1.46 0.34 -35.44
N GLU A 498 -1.17 1.61 -35.73
CA GLU A 498 -1.44 2.26 -37.01
C GLU A 498 -0.29 2.02 -38.02
N GLY A 499 0.77 1.33 -37.59
CA GLY A 499 1.95 1.02 -38.38
C GLY A 499 2.93 2.18 -38.50
N ASN A 500 2.80 3.22 -37.68
CA ASN A 500 3.73 4.34 -37.61
C ASN A 500 4.93 3.98 -36.73
N ARG A 501 6.12 4.47 -37.08
CA ARG A 501 7.30 4.33 -36.25
C ARG A 501 7.25 5.36 -35.12
N ILE A 502 7.29 4.85 -33.89
CA ILE A 502 7.27 5.67 -32.68
C ILE A 502 8.47 5.33 -31.80
N LEU A 503 8.92 6.35 -31.06
CA LEU A 503 9.96 6.23 -30.05
C LEU A 503 9.33 6.06 -28.67
N SER A 504 10.07 5.43 -27.76
CA SER A 504 9.74 5.41 -26.33
C SER A 504 9.69 6.84 -25.77
N ASP A 505 8.78 7.08 -24.83
CA ASP A 505 8.72 8.34 -24.05
C ASP A 505 10.04 8.60 -23.28
N LYS A 506 10.92 7.59 -23.16
CA LYS A 506 12.25 7.64 -22.53
C LYS A 506 13.39 7.40 -23.54
N HIS A 507 13.24 7.83 -24.78
CA HIS A 507 14.29 7.65 -25.78
C HIS A 507 15.68 8.12 -25.27
N LYS A 508 16.67 7.23 -25.35
CA LYS A 508 18.07 7.42 -24.92
C LYS A 508 18.23 7.92 -23.49
N TYR A 509 17.45 7.35 -22.55
CA TYR A 509 17.61 7.70 -21.14
C TYR A 509 18.97 7.22 -20.57
N LYS A 510 19.51 7.97 -19.61
CA LYS A 510 20.75 7.63 -18.92
C LYS A 510 20.49 6.76 -17.69
N LEU A 511 21.40 5.85 -17.34
CA LEU A 511 21.22 5.00 -16.16
C LEU A 511 21.32 5.85 -14.88
N ASN A 512 20.42 5.64 -13.92
CA ASN A 512 20.48 6.33 -12.63
C ASN A 512 20.12 5.41 -11.46
N LYS A 513 20.65 5.73 -10.27
CA LYS A 513 20.41 5.00 -9.02
C LYS A 513 20.67 3.49 -9.15
N LEU A 514 21.74 3.15 -9.87
CA LEU A 514 22.29 1.80 -9.90
C LEU A 514 22.80 1.43 -8.50
N ARG A 515 22.87 0.13 -8.23
CA ARG A 515 23.29 -0.39 -6.91
C ARG A 515 24.58 -1.15 -6.97
N ILE A 516 24.80 -1.87 -8.06
CA ILE A 516 25.95 -2.76 -8.23
C ILE A 516 26.89 -2.16 -9.26
N LEU A 517 26.36 -1.68 -10.38
CA LEU A 517 27.20 -1.15 -11.45
C LEU A 517 27.27 0.37 -11.40
N ASP A 518 27.81 0.90 -10.30
CA ASP A 518 27.96 2.35 -10.12
C ASP A 518 28.81 3.01 -11.22
N GLU A 519 29.70 2.25 -11.89
CA GLU A 519 30.52 2.73 -13.02
C GLU A 519 29.70 3.19 -14.24
N PHE A 520 28.47 2.66 -14.41
CA PHE A 520 27.57 3.03 -15.51
C PHE A 520 26.58 4.14 -15.14
N LYS A 521 26.65 4.68 -13.92
CA LYS A 521 25.74 5.74 -13.47
C LYS A 521 25.94 7.01 -14.32
N GLY A 522 24.85 7.50 -14.89
CA GLY A 522 24.84 8.66 -15.77
C GLY A 522 25.20 8.39 -17.23
N ARG A 523 25.53 7.14 -17.59
CA ARG A 523 25.83 6.73 -18.97
C ARG A 523 24.57 6.36 -19.74
N GLY A 524 24.51 6.75 -21.01
CA GLY A 524 23.54 6.25 -22.00
C GLY A 524 24.10 5.04 -22.76
N TYR A 525 23.30 4.45 -23.66
CA TYR A 525 23.74 3.32 -24.48
C TYR A 525 24.96 3.66 -25.35
N ASP A 526 24.99 4.87 -25.91
CA ASP A 526 26.10 5.36 -26.74
C ASP A 526 27.41 5.51 -25.94
N ASP A 527 27.33 5.67 -24.61
CA ASP A 527 28.46 5.86 -23.69
C ASP A 527 29.07 4.52 -23.17
N LEU A 528 28.51 3.37 -23.58
CA LEU A 528 28.97 2.03 -23.19
C LEU A 528 30.08 1.51 -24.11
N ASP A 529 30.95 0.66 -23.56
CA ASP A 529 31.90 -0.15 -24.33
C ASP A 529 31.18 -1.20 -25.19
N ASP A 530 31.85 -1.62 -26.28
CA ASP A 530 31.25 -2.54 -27.26
C ASP A 530 30.89 -3.90 -26.64
N ASP A 531 31.73 -4.44 -25.74
CA ASP A 531 31.42 -5.67 -24.98
C ASP A 531 30.12 -5.55 -24.18
N SER A 532 29.85 -4.39 -23.58
CA SER A 532 28.63 -4.15 -22.80
C SER A 532 27.40 -3.95 -23.70
N LYS A 533 27.58 -3.36 -24.88
CA LYS A 533 26.52 -3.26 -25.90
C LYS A 533 26.14 -4.63 -26.45
N GLU A 534 27.13 -5.45 -26.81
CA GLU A 534 26.92 -6.83 -27.28
C GLU A 534 26.21 -7.66 -26.22
N LYS A 535 26.62 -7.57 -24.94
CA LYS A 535 25.91 -8.24 -23.83
C LYS A 535 24.43 -7.87 -23.73
N ILE A 536 24.07 -6.62 -24.03
CA ILE A 536 22.67 -6.21 -24.03
C ILE A 536 21.94 -6.83 -25.22
N LEU A 537 22.51 -6.79 -26.42
CA LEU A 537 21.87 -7.30 -27.64
C LEU A 537 21.73 -8.84 -27.64
N ASP A 538 22.74 -9.54 -27.16
CA ASP A 538 22.79 -11.02 -27.12
C ASP A 538 22.06 -11.61 -25.91
N PHE A 539 21.55 -10.77 -25.00
CA PHE A 539 20.84 -11.25 -23.83
C PHE A 539 19.56 -11.99 -24.24
N ASN A 540 19.43 -13.23 -23.74
CA ASN A 540 18.31 -14.11 -24.06
C ASN A 540 17.09 -13.81 -23.18
N LEU A 541 16.00 -13.36 -23.81
CA LEU A 541 14.69 -13.22 -23.18
C LEU A 541 13.87 -14.50 -23.38
N SER A 542 13.21 -14.95 -22.30
CA SER A 542 12.27 -16.07 -22.36
C SER A 542 10.91 -15.58 -22.88
N LEU A 543 10.49 -16.06 -24.04
CA LEU A 543 9.21 -15.77 -24.65
C LEU A 543 8.26 -16.95 -24.47
N VAL A 544 7.12 -16.72 -23.83
CA VAL A 544 6.01 -17.67 -23.74
C VAL A 544 5.01 -17.30 -24.82
N THR A 545 5.02 -18.05 -25.92
CA THR A 545 4.15 -17.80 -27.07
C THR A 545 2.92 -18.68 -27.02
N ILE A 546 1.74 -18.07 -27.01
CA ILE A 546 0.43 -18.73 -27.12
C ILE A 546 -0.03 -18.56 -28.56
N ASP A 547 -0.10 -19.67 -29.31
CA ASP A 547 -0.51 -19.65 -30.72
C ASP A 547 -2.03 -19.77 -30.86
N SER A 548 -2.66 -18.79 -31.52
CA SER A 548 -4.08 -18.78 -31.83
C SER A 548 -4.51 -19.95 -32.72
N LYS A 549 -3.61 -20.51 -33.55
CA LYS A 549 -3.91 -21.71 -34.36
C LYS A 549 -4.09 -22.95 -33.51
N ILE A 550 -3.37 -23.03 -32.40
CA ILE A 550 -3.45 -24.13 -31.45
C ILE A 550 -4.60 -23.88 -30.46
N ASN A 551 -4.84 -22.62 -30.10
CA ASN A 551 -5.83 -22.21 -29.09
C ASN A 551 -6.77 -21.13 -29.68
N PRO A 552 -7.73 -21.50 -30.55
CA PRO A 552 -8.55 -20.54 -31.30
C PRO A 552 -9.50 -19.71 -30.43
N GLN A 553 -9.90 -20.26 -29.29
CA GLN A 553 -10.83 -19.65 -28.33
C GLN A 553 -10.12 -18.91 -27.19
N PHE A 554 -8.78 -18.79 -27.25
CA PHE A 554 -8.01 -18.10 -26.22
C PHE A 554 -8.15 -16.59 -26.36
N ASP A 555 -8.52 -15.91 -25.26
CA ASP A 555 -8.58 -14.46 -25.19
C ASP A 555 -7.31 -13.85 -24.56
N PRO A 556 -6.47 -13.12 -25.32
CA PRO A 556 -5.29 -12.44 -24.77
C PRO A 556 -5.63 -11.35 -23.74
N ILE A 557 -6.82 -10.75 -23.81
CA ILE A 557 -7.26 -9.70 -22.88
C ILE A 557 -7.54 -10.31 -21.50
N ASP A 558 -8.23 -11.45 -21.44
CA ASP A 558 -8.47 -12.18 -20.19
C ASP A 558 -7.15 -12.58 -19.52
N LEU A 559 -6.16 -13.10 -20.28
CA LEU A 559 -4.83 -13.38 -19.73
C LEU A 559 -4.14 -12.12 -19.20
N PHE A 560 -4.17 -11.01 -19.96
CA PHE A 560 -3.61 -9.74 -19.51
C PHE A 560 -4.22 -9.30 -18.17
N ILE A 561 -5.54 -9.39 -18.04
CA ILE A 561 -6.26 -9.07 -16.80
C ILE A 561 -5.85 -10.05 -15.69
N ARG A 562 -5.80 -11.36 -15.94
CA ARG A 562 -5.41 -12.37 -14.93
C ARG A 562 -4.02 -12.15 -14.35
N LEU A 563 -3.05 -11.85 -15.21
CA LEU A 563 -1.67 -11.58 -14.81
C LEU A 563 -1.56 -10.30 -13.97
N ASN A 564 -2.44 -9.32 -14.20
CA ASN A 564 -2.28 -7.97 -13.67
C ASN A 564 -3.32 -7.52 -12.64
N ASN A 565 -4.45 -8.23 -12.49
CA ASN A 565 -5.55 -7.83 -11.63
C ASN A 565 -5.22 -8.05 -10.15
N LYS A 566 -5.62 -7.10 -9.28
CA LYS A 566 -5.27 -7.03 -7.86
C LYS A 566 -3.79 -7.38 -7.62
N PRO A 567 -2.86 -6.58 -8.16
CA PRO A 567 -1.46 -6.77 -7.84
C PRO A 567 -1.31 -6.47 -6.34
N TYR A 568 -0.73 -7.40 -5.57
CA TYR A 568 -0.34 -7.17 -4.19
C TYR A 568 1.16 -6.80 -4.19
N PRO A 569 1.59 -5.62 -4.69
CA PRO A 569 3.00 -5.29 -4.69
C PRO A 569 3.51 -5.15 -3.25
N ILE A 570 4.81 -5.37 -3.07
CA ILE A 570 5.51 -4.99 -1.86
C ILE A 570 5.59 -3.47 -1.85
N ARG A 571 5.16 -2.83 -0.76
CA ARG A 571 5.16 -1.37 -0.67
C ARG A 571 6.59 -0.86 -0.43
N GLU A 572 7.02 0.11 -1.22
CA GLU A 572 8.30 0.79 -0.99
C GLU A 572 8.33 1.49 0.38
N ASN A 573 9.50 1.53 1.02
CA ASN A 573 9.71 2.15 2.34
C ASN A 573 8.76 1.62 3.43
N THR A 574 8.53 0.30 3.44
CA THR A 574 7.78 -0.41 4.48
C THR A 574 8.57 -1.61 4.97
N PHE A 575 8.17 -2.17 6.12
CA PHE A 575 8.86 -3.33 6.67
C PHE A 575 8.83 -4.55 5.74
N GLU A 576 7.77 -4.72 4.93
CA GLU A 576 7.70 -5.78 3.92
C GLU A 576 8.89 -5.75 2.95
N MET A 577 9.35 -4.54 2.60
CA MET A 577 10.47 -4.34 1.68
C MET A 577 11.80 -4.41 2.44
N TRP A 578 11.89 -3.72 3.57
CA TRP A 578 13.07 -3.68 4.43
C TRP A 578 13.53 -5.07 4.89
N ASN A 579 12.58 -5.92 5.28
CA ASN A 579 12.83 -7.31 5.66
C ASN A 579 13.53 -8.13 4.56
N SER A 580 13.37 -7.72 3.29
CA SER A 580 13.92 -8.46 2.16
C SER A 580 15.41 -8.22 1.92
N TYR A 581 16.00 -7.16 2.45
CA TYR A 581 17.35 -6.80 2.06
C TYR A 581 18.23 -6.17 3.12
N ILE A 582 17.66 -5.77 4.25
CA ILE A 582 18.43 -5.25 5.36
C ILE A 582 19.16 -6.39 6.04
N ASP A 583 20.22 -6.03 6.77
CA ASP A 583 20.92 -6.90 7.70
C ASP A 583 19.97 -7.79 8.54
N VAL A 584 20.35 -9.06 8.65
CA VAL A 584 19.55 -10.12 9.29
C VAL A 584 19.40 -9.89 10.79
N GLU A 585 20.41 -9.31 11.43
CA GLU A 585 20.41 -9.09 12.87
C GLU A 585 19.41 -8.00 13.25
N ILE A 586 19.38 -6.90 12.48
CA ILE A 586 18.40 -5.81 12.65
C ILE A 586 16.97 -6.35 12.47
N THR A 587 16.72 -7.04 11.37
CA THR A 587 15.37 -7.55 11.03
C THR A 587 14.89 -8.59 12.04
N LYS A 588 15.75 -9.53 12.44
CA LYS A 588 15.44 -10.54 13.47
C LYS A 588 15.11 -9.88 14.82
N LYS A 589 15.92 -8.90 15.26
CA LYS A 589 15.67 -8.20 16.53
C LYS A 589 14.34 -7.44 16.54
N ILE A 590 13.99 -6.78 15.43
CA ILE A 590 12.70 -6.09 15.29
C ILE A 590 11.54 -7.08 15.34
N ARG A 591 11.65 -8.21 14.62
CA ARG A 591 10.62 -9.26 14.63
C ARG A 591 10.44 -9.88 16.03
N THR A 592 11.52 -10.23 16.71
CA THR A 592 11.46 -10.77 18.07
C THR A 592 10.82 -9.77 19.04
N LEU A 593 11.11 -8.48 18.90
CA LEU A 593 10.50 -7.43 19.71
C LEU A 593 8.99 -7.27 19.40
N ALA A 594 8.62 -7.35 18.11
CA ALA A 594 7.22 -7.30 17.68
C ALA A 594 6.43 -8.49 18.24
N GLU A 595 6.93 -9.71 18.05
CA GLU A 595 6.32 -10.95 18.51
C GLU A 595 6.12 -10.95 20.03
N LYS A 596 7.12 -10.47 20.79
CA LYS A 596 7.08 -10.36 22.25
C LYS A 596 5.91 -9.52 22.79
N TYR A 597 5.50 -8.47 22.07
CA TYR A 597 4.48 -7.53 22.53
C TYR A 597 3.19 -7.52 21.70
N ASN A 598 3.10 -8.37 20.68
CA ASN A 598 1.99 -8.39 19.71
C ASN A 598 0.62 -8.66 20.33
N SER A 599 0.56 -9.20 21.55
CA SER A 599 -0.68 -9.49 22.28
C SER A 599 -1.45 -8.22 22.67
N TRP A 600 -0.75 -7.15 23.04
CA TRP A 600 -1.36 -5.89 23.51
C TRP A 600 -0.79 -4.63 22.86
N PHE A 601 0.46 -4.60 22.39
CA PHE A 601 1.10 -3.47 21.72
C PHE A 601 1.12 -3.70 20.20
N TYR A 602 0.03 -3.33 19.53
CA TYR A 602 -0.12 -3.49 18.08
C TYR A 602 -0.94 -2.36 17.47
N SER A 603 -0.69 -2.03 16.20
CA SER A 603 -1.58 -1.15 15.44
C SER A 603 -2.76 -1.91 14.83
N ARG A 604 -2.56 -3.14 14.38
CA ARG A 604 -3.64 -4.03 13.93
C ARG A 604 -3.40 -5.45 14.42
N LEU A 605 -4.45 -6.08 14.94
CA LEU A 605 -4.42 -7.47 15.34
C LEU A 605 -4.32 -8.34 14.08
N LYS A 606 -3.38 -9.31 14.06
CA LYS A 606 -3.13 -10.22 12.92
C LYS A 606 -2.84 -9.50 11.60
N ASN A 607 -1.92 -8.55 11.63
CA ASN A 607 -1.54 -7.82 10.42
C ASN A 607 -0.65 -8.66 9.49
N THR A 608 -1.15 -8.99 8.30
CA THR A 608 -0.41 -9.72 7.28
C THR A 608 0.64 -8.86 6.56
N ARG A 609 0.61 -7.54 6.71
CA ARG A 609 1.49 -6.57 6.03
C ARG A 609 2.65 -6.08 6.89
N MET A 610 2.93 -6.74 8.02
CA MET A 610 4.04 -6.44 8.93
C MET A 610 4.02 -4.99 9.48
N GLU A 611 2.83 -4.39 9.68
CA GLU A 611 2.74 -3.00 10.17
C GLU A 611 3.21 -2.86 11.64
N ASN A 612 3.22 -3.94 12.43
CA ASN A 612 3.69 -3.88 13.82
C ASN A 612 5.23 -3.85 13.87
N GLU A 613 5.89 -4.55 12.96
CA GLU A 613 7.32 -4.47 12.72
C GLU A 613 7.71 -3.10 12.14
N GLU A 614 6.89 -2.57 11.22
CA GLU A 614 7.05 -1.19 10.71
C GLU A 614 6.93 -0.15 11.84
N LEU A 615 5.99 -0.35 12.78
CA LEU A 615 5.85 0.51 13.96
C LEU A 615 7.16 0.54 14.76
N ILE A 616 7.69 -0.62 15.15
CA ILE A 616 8.93 -0.72 15.93
C ILE A 616 10.10 -0.10 15.18
N THR A 617 10.22 -0.35 13.88
CA THR A 617 11.26 0.25 13.03
C THR A 617 11.17 1.77 13.04
N THR A 618 9.96 2.32 12.92
CA THR A 618 9.76 3.77 12.92
C THR A 618 10.08 4.39 14.29
N LEU A 619 9.71 3.72 15.38
CA LEU A 619 10.05 4.19 16.73
C LEU A 619 11.56 4.14 17.00
N ALA A 620 12.24 3.09 16.55
CA ALA A 620 13.70 2.98 16.67
C ALA A 620 14.42 4.05 15.84
N TYR A 621 13.86 4.40 14.67
CA TYR A 621 14.36 5.51 13.87
C TYR A 621 14.24 6.86 14.59
N PHE A 622 13.10 7.14 15.23
CA PHE A 622 12.95 8.38 15.99
C PHE A 622 13.92 8.47 17.18
N ASP A 623 14.16 7.35 17.86
CA ASP A 623 15.13 7.27 18.95
C ASP A 623 16.57 7.51 18.45
N TYR A 624 16.98 6.83 17.38
CA TYR A 624 18.28 7.03 16.73
C TYR A 624 18.53 8.49 16.33
N LYS A 625 17.51 9.15 15.76
CA LYS A 625 17.58 10.57 15.37
C LYS A 625 17.66 11.51 16.56
N SER A 626 17.00 11.18 17.67
CA SER A 626 17.06 12.01 18.88
C SER A 626 18.48 12.06 19.49
N GLU A 627 19.27 11.01 19.32
CA GLU A 627 20.67 10.95 19.79
C GLU A 627 21.67 11.57 18.81
N ASN A 628 21.28 11.85 17.55
CA ASN A 628 22.15 12.34 16.48
C ASN A 628 21.51 13.58 15.78
N PRO A 629 21.63 14.79 16.36
CA PRO A 629 20.78 15.95 16.04
C PRO A 629 21.07 16.68 14.72
N ASP A 630 21.93 16.17 13.84
CA ASP A 630 22.33 16.84 12.59
C ASP A 630 21.17 16.99 11.55
N ALA A 631 19.94 16.62 11.90
CA ALA A 631 18.76 16.71 11.05
C ALA A 631 17.52 17.23 11.79
N HIS A 632 16.72 18.04 11.10
CA HIS A 632 15.40 18.49 11.57
C HIS A 632 14.51 17.33 12.07
N ASN A 633 13.64 17.60 13.05
CA ASN A 633 12.62 16.65 13.52
C ASN A 633 11.85 16.00 12.35
N ASP A 634 12.06 14.70 12.14
CA ASP A 634 11.44 13.92 11.06
C ASP A 634 9.98 13.52 11.36
N LEU A 635 9.48 13.83 12.56
CA LEU A 635 8.09 13.73 12.95
C LEU A 635 7.37 15.06 12.67
N ASP A 636 6.42 15.03 11.74
CA ASP A 636 5.57 16.17 11.41
C ASP A 636 4.30 16.17 12.25
N ILE A 637 3.98 17.31 12.86
CA ILE A 637 2.78 17.52 13.66
C ILE A 637 1.99 18.68 13.05
N TYR A 638 0.79 18.39 12.56
CA TYR A 638 -0.04 19.37 11.86
C TYR A 638 -1.51 19.23 12.25
N GLN A 639 -2.23 20.34 12.28
CA GLN A 639 -3.68 20.35 12.49
C GLN A 639 -4.40 20.13 11.16
N ARG A 640 -5.42 19.28 11.17
CA ARG A 640 -6.37 19.13 10.07
C ARG A 640 -7.76 19.03 10.67
N ASN A 641 -8.58 20.04 10.38
CA ASN A 641 -9.93 20.21 10.93
C ASN A 641 -9.88 20.29 12.48
N ASP A 642 -10.68 19.47 13.14
CA ASP A 642 -10.84 19.31 14.58
C ASP A 642 -9.79 18.38 15.21
N LYS A 643 -8.73 18.01 14.49
CA LYS A 643 -7.75 16.98 14.92
C LYS A 643 -6.31 17.38 14.70
N ILE A 644 -5.45 16.88 15.58
CA ILE A 644 -3.99 16.99 15.48
C ILE A 644 -3.43 15.68 14.94
N ASN A 645 -2.61 15.81 13.90
CA ASN A 645 -2.09 14.69 13.14
C ASN A 645 -0.58 14.58 13.23
N PHE A 646 -0.11 13.34 13.30
CA PHE A 646 1.30 12.97 13.39
C PHE A 646 1.67 12.13 12.17
N ARG A 647 2.77 12.48 11.52
CA ARG A 647 3.24 11.77 10.33
C ARG A 647 4.76 11.76 10.26
N VAL A 648 5.33 10.66 9.78
CA VAL A 648 6.74 10.64 9.36
C VAL A 648 6.89 11.48 8.09
N ARG A 649 7.73 12.54 8.13
CA ARG A 649 7.97 13.46 7.00
C ARG A 649 8.37 12.69 5.74
N ALA A 650 9.42 11.88 5.85
CA ALA A 650 9.98 11.14 4.72
C ALA A 650 10.41 9.73 5.13
N LYS A 651 9.61 8.71 4.78
CA LYS A 651 9.99 7.29 5.00
C LYS A 651 11.22 6.86 4.21
N THR A 652 11.60 7.62 3.17
CA THR A 652 12.85 7.42 2.42
C THR A 652 14.08 7.58 3.30
N GLU A 653 14.03 8.42 4.34
CA GLU A 653 15.15 8.61 5.26
C GLU A 653 15.35 7.39 6.17
N ILE A 654 14.27 6.71 6.55
CA ILE A 654 14.36 5.42 7.26
C ILE A 654 15.07 4.40 6.36
N THR A 655 14.68 4.34 5.09
CA THR A 655 15.33 3.46 4.09
C THR A 655 16.82 3.77 3.94
N LYS A 656 17.21 5.05 3.86
CA LYS A 656 18.62 5.46 3.79
C LYS A 656 19.38 5.03 5.04
N LEU A 657 18.85 5.31 6.23
CA LEU A 657 19.48 4.91 7.49
C LEU A 657 19.70 3.40 7.53
N LEU A 658 18.69 2.61 7.15
CA LEU A 658 18.77 1.15 7.18
C LEU A 658 19.77 0.59 6.15
N ASN A 659 19.93 1.24 4.98
CA ASN A 659 21.00 0.89 4.04
C ASN A 659 22.37 1.20 4.65
N THR A 660 22.57 2.41 5.19
CA THR A 660 23.84 2.79 5.84
C THR A 660 24.14 1.92 7.06
N ALA A 661 23.13 1.54 7.84
CA ALA A 661 23.25 0.61 8.96
C ALA A 661 23.59 -0.83 8.50
N SER A 662 23.32 -1.17 7.25
CA SER A 662 23.76 -2.44 6.69
C SER A 662 25.20 -2.35 6.17
N GLU A 663 25.66 -1.17 5.75
CA GLU A 663 27.01 -0.94 5.20
C GLU A 663 28.07 -0.65 6.29
N GLN A 664 27.68 0.02 7.37
CA GLN A 664 28.58 0.51 8.41
C GLN A 664 28.24 -0.08 9.79
N ASP A 665 29.19 -0.80 10.40
CA ASP A 665 29.02 -1.44 11.71
C ASP A 665 28.76 -0.43 12.84
N SER A 666 29.31 0.78 12.77
CA SER A 666 29.08 1.84 13.77
C SER A 666 27.60 2.24 13.81
N VAL A 667 27.02 2.48 12.63
CA VAL A 667 25.61 2.84 12.45
C VAL A 667 24.71 1.66 12.80
N LYS A 668 25.09 0.44 12.39
CA LYS A 668 24.40 -0.82 12.78
C LYS A 668 24.26 -0.92 14.29
N ASN A 669 25.37 -0.80 15.02
CA ASN A 669 25.41 -0.94 16.47
C ASN A 669 24.62 0.17 17.17
N ALA A 670 24.69 1.41 16.68
CA ALA A 670 23.88 2.51 17.19
C ALA A 670 22.38 2.26 16.98
N TYR A 671 21.97 1.81 15.79
CA TYR A 671 20.57 1.49 15.51
C TYR A 671 20.06 0.28 16.33
N LEU A 672 20.90 -0.73 16.54
CA LEU A 672 20.58 -1.86 17.43
C LEU A 672 20.38 -1.41 18.88
N LYS A 673 21.10 -0.38 19.35
CA LYS A 673 20.83 0.24 20.66
C LYS A 673 19.47 0.92 20.67
N SER A 674 19.12 1.67 19.64
CA SER A 674 17.81 2.32 19.53
C SER A 674 16.64 1.31 19.53
N ILE A 675 16.81 0.13 18.92
CA ILE A 675 15.82 -0.95 19.03
C ILE A 675 15.67 -1.43 20.48
N THR A 676 16.75 -1.49 21.26
CA THR A 676 16.70 -1.79 22.70
C THR A 676 16.03 -0.67 23.50
N SER A 677 16.25 0.59 23.12
CA SER A 677 15.55 1.75 23.72
C SER A 677 14.04 1.64 23.51
N VAL A 678 13.58 1.15 22.36
CA VAL A 678 12.15 0.87 22.12
C VAL A 678 11.62 -0.23 23.05
N ASP A 679 12.36 -1.31 23.32
CA ASP A 679 11.96 -2.31 24.35
C ASP A 679 11.77 -1.64 25.73
N THR A 680 12.68 -0.75 26.08
CA THR A 680 12.61 0.02 27.34
C THR A 680 11.40 0.95 27.37
N PHE A 681 11.10 1.60 26.25
CA PHE A 681 9.90 2.42 26.08
C PHE A 681 8.61 1.61 26.25
N ILE A 682 8.52 0.42 25.64
CA ILE A 682 7.33 -0.45 25.78
C ILE A 682 7.16 -0.92 27.23
N ARG A 683 8.25 -1.24 27.94
CA ARG A 683 8.20 -1.57 29.38
C ARG A 683 7.73 -0.38 30.23
N LYS A 684 8.21 0.83 29.90
CA LYS A 684 7.77 2.08 30.55
C LYS A 684 6.27 2.32 30.32
N LEU A 685 5.77 2.08 29.11
CA LEU A 685 4.34 2.12 28.81
C LEU A 685 3.56 1.06 29.58
N LYS A 686 4.06 -0.18 29.65
CA LYS A 686 3.42 -1.24 30.45
C LYS A 686 3.27 -0.80 31.92
N LEU A 687 4.30 -0.17 32.50
CA LEU A 687 4.25 0.35 33.87
C LEU A 687 3.18 1.45 34.03
N LEU A 688 3.05 2.33 33.03
CA LEU A 688 2.04 3.40 33.01
C LEU A 688 0.61 2.86 32.97
N LEU A 689 0.37 1.79 32.22
CA LEU A 689 -0.98 1.23 32.01
C LEU A 689 -1.50 0.39 33.18
N VAL A 690 -0.62 -0.20 34.00
CA VAL A 690 -1.03 -1.04 35.15
C VAL A 690 -1.34 -0.17 36.37
N GLU A 691 -2.63 0.05 36.62
CA GLU A 691 -3.11 0.87 37.76
C GLU A 691 -3.39 0.06 39.03
N LYS A 692 -3.81 -1.20 38.86
CA LYS A 692 -4.24 -2.10 39.94
C LYS A 692 -3.63 -3.49 39.77
N ASP A 693 -3.77 -4.31 40.81
CA ASP A 693 -3.40 -5.72 40.72
C ASP A 693 -4.31 -6.44 39.74
N VAL A 694 -3.69 -7.13 38.77
CA VAL A 694 -4.37 -7.90 37.75
C VAL A 694 -3.94 -9.35 37.91
N SER A 695 -4.82 -10.16 38.50
CA SER A 695 -4.56 -11.57 38.79
C SER A 695 -4.69 -12.48 37.56
N GLU A 696 -5.53 -12.11 36.59
CA GLU A 696 -5.77 -12.90 35.37
C GLU A 696 -5.75 -12.02 34.11
N ASN A 697 -5.17 -12.57 33.04
CA ASN A 697 -5.17 -12.02 31.67
C ASN A 697 -4.63 -10.58 31.52
N LEU A 698 -3.40 -10.35 32.01
CA LEU A 698 -2.71 -9.05 31.96
C LEU A 698 -2.69 -8.41 30.55
N ASP A 699 -2.52 -9.19 29.50
CA ASP A 699 -2.45 -8.67 28.13
C ASP A 699 -3.79 -8.12 27.63
N GLU A 700 -4.90 -8.74 28.03
CA GLU A 700 -6.25 -8.23 27.74
C GLU A 700 -6.53 -6.93 28.50
N TYR A 701 -6.07 -6.85 29.76
CA TYR A 701 -6.13 -5.62 30.54
C TYR A 701 -5.32 -4.50 29.88
N LEU A 702 -4.04 -4.74 29.56
CA LEU A 702 -3.17 -3.77 28.89
C LEU A 702 -3.75 -3.29 27.56
N LYS A 703 -4.38 -4.20 26.80
CA LYS A 703 -5.06 -3.87 25.56
C LYS A 703 -6.20 -2.87 25.80
N LYS A 704 -7.07 -3.13 26.77
CA LYS A 704 -8.20 -2.25 27.10
C LYS A 704 -7.71 -0.87 27.55
N GLU A 705 -6.74 -0.84 28.46
CA GLU A 705 -6.17 0.42 28.97
C GLU A 705 -5.50 1.26 27.88
N LEU A 706 -4.82 0.60 26.92
CA LEU A 706 -4.23 1.30 25.77
C LEU A 706 -5.31 1.85 24.81
N ASP A 707 -6.43 1.14 24.64
CA ASP A 707 -7.57 1.63 23.83
C ASP A 707 -8.25 2.84 24.47
N GLU A 708 -8.35 2.84 25.80
CA GLU A 708 -8.84 3.98 26.58
C GLU A 708 -7.90 5.18 26.49
N LEU A 709 -6.59 4.97 26.63
CA LEU A 709 -5.57 6.02 26.48
C LEU A 709 -5.61 6.66 25.09
N PHE A 710 -5.82 5.87 24.04
CA PHE A 710 -6.00 6.38 22.67
C PHE A 710 -7.37 6.98 22.37
N TYR A 711 -8.25 7.08 23.37
CA TYR A 711 -9.59 7.63 23.26
C TYR A 711 -10.45 6.91 22.20
N LEU A 712 -10.30 5.57 22.10
CA LEU A 712 -11.01 4.75 21.11
C LEU A 712 -12.37 4.22 21.61
N SER A 713 -12.61 4.24 22.92
CA SER A 713 -13.85 3.72 23.53
C SER A 713 -15.13 4.46 23.11
N GLN A 714 -15.01 5.67 22.54
CA GLN A 714 -16.13 6.51 22.13
C GLN A 714 -16.80 6.08 20.81
N SER A 715 -16.15 5.24 20.01
CA SER A 715 -16.71 4.78 18.73
C SER A 715 -16.44 3.31 18.49
N ARG A 716 -17.50 2.57 18.18
CA ARG A 716 -17.44 1.14 17.79
C ARG A 716 -16.59 0.87 16.55
N THR A 717 -16.30 1.90 15.74
CA THR A 717 -15.49 1.77 14.51
C THR A 717 -14.07 2.30 14.67
N ALA A 718 -13.72 2.88 15.83
CA ALA A 718 -12.39 3.40 16.08
C ALA A 718 -11.35 2.27 16.14
N ARG A 719 -10.20 2.51 15.54
CA ARG A 719 -9.09 1.54 15.48
C ARG A 719 -7.79 2.25 15.84
N ARG A 720 -6.86 1.47 16.39
CA ARG A 720 -5.49 1.94 16.60
C ARG A 720 -4.85 2.30 15.26
N THR A 721 -4.03 3.35 15.29
CA THR A 721 -3.30 3.83 14.12
C THR A 721 -1.84 4.05 14.50
N LEU A 722 -0.92 3.89 13.54
CA LEU A 722 0.50 4.20 13.73
C LEU A 722 0.70 5.62 14.29
N GLN A 723 -0.10 6.58 13.83
CA GLN A 723 -0.14 7.96 14.32
C GLN A 723 -0.33 8.04 15.84
N SER A 724 -1.24 7.24 16.41
CA SER A 724 -1.46 7.23 17.87
C SER A 724 -0.20 6.78 18.62
N PHE A 725 0.54 5.80 18.08
CA PHE A 725 1.79 5.36 18.68
C PHE A 725 2.92 6.37 18.50
N TYR A 726 2.96 7.09 17.37
CA TYR A 726 3.94 8.17 17.17
C TYR A 726 3.72 9.31 18.16
N ALA A 727 2.47 9.70 18.38
CA ALA A 727 2.10 10.69 19.40
C ALA A 727 2.49 10.21 20.81
N LEU A 728 2.17 8.95 21.14
CA LEU A 728 2.51 8.36 22.43
C LEU A 728 4.01 8.32 22.66
N TRP A 729 4.77 7.89 21.66
CA TRP A 729 6.22 7.89 21.72
C TRP A 729 6.76 9.30 21.92
N TYR A 730 6.29 10.27 21.13
CA TYR A 730 6.73 11.66 21.21
C TYR A 730 6.52 12.27 22.61
N VAL A 731 5.39 11.97 23.25
CA VAL A 731 5.07 12.48 24.60
C VAL A 731 5.86 11.74 25.67
N LEU A 732 5.83 10.40 25.66
CA LEU A 732 6.31 9.58 26.76
C LEU A 732 7.82 9.27 26.68
N SER A 733 8.47 9.34 25.51
CA SER A 733 9.90 9.02 25.36
C SER A 733 10.79 9.88 26.25
N LYS A 734 10.52 11.19 26.34
CA LYS A 734 11.27 12.17 27.14
C LYS A 734 11.15 12.00 28.66
N ILE A 735 10.12 11.31 29.15
CA ILE A 735 9.93 11.15 30.60
C ILE A 735 10.81 10.01 31.13
N PRO A 736 11.64 10.23 32.17
CA PRO A 736 12.45 9.18 32.78
C PRO A 736 11.62 8.06 33.40
N TYR A 737 12.16 6.84 33.39
CA TYR A 737 11.46 5.66 33.93
C TYR A 737 11.03 5.83 35.40
N GLN A 738 11.88 6.44 36.24
CA GLN A 738 11.57 6.65 37.66
C GLN A 738 10.42 7.65 37.87
N MET A 739 10.32 8.68 37.03
CA MET A 739 9.20 9.62 37.05
C MET A 739 7.88 8.92 36.73
N VAL A 740 7.88 8.06 35.71
CA VAL A 740 6.71 7.23 35.39
C VAL A 740 6.34 6.32 36.56
N ARG A 741 7.32 5.70 37.22
CA ARG A 741 7.07 4.80 38.35
C ARG A 741 6.38 5.50 39.52
N THR A 742 6.83 6.69 39.88
CA THR A 742 6.31 7.44 41.04
C THR A 742 4.97 8.11 40.74
N HIS A 743 4.81 8.66 39.53
CA HIS A 743 3.66 9.51 39.17
C HIS A 743 2.72 8.88 38.13
N ARG A 744 2.76 7.55 37.93
CA ARG A 744 2.04 6.84 36.85
C ARG A 744 0.58 7.24 36.67
N LEU A 745 -0.19 7.36 37.76
CA LEU A 745 -1.62 7.69 37.68
C LEU A 745 -1.85 9.09 37.10
N LYS A 746 -1.12 10.09 37.60
CA LYS A 746 -1.20 11.48 37.13
C LYS A 746 -0.69 11.61 35.69
N ILE A 747 0.42 10.95 35.36
CA ILE A 747 0.99 10.97 34.01
C ILE A 747 0.00 10.35 33.01
N LYS A 748 -0.68 9.26 33.38
CA LYS A 748 -1.67 8.62 32.51
C LYS A 748 -2.87 9.54 32.27
N GLU A 749 -3.36 10.21 33.31
CA GLU A 749 -4.45 11.19 33.21
C GLU A 749 -4.06 12.35 32.26
N ASP A 750 -2.89 12.95 32.46
CA ASP A 750 -2.39 14.05 31.62
C ASP A 750 -2.22 13.61 30.16
N ILE A 751 -1.66 12.42 29.92
CA ILE A 751 -1.53 11.86 28.56
C ILE A 751 -2.91 11.62 27.94
N THR A 752 -3.88 11.11 28.70
CA THR A 752 -5.25 10.88 28.22
C THR A 752 -5.91 12.20 27.81
N ASN A 753 -5.68 13.28 28.57
CA ASN A 753 -6.15 14.61 28.24
C ASN A 753 -5.50 15.16 26.97
N LEU A 754 -4.19 14.97 26.79
CA LEU A 754 -3.50 15.30 25.53
C LEU A 754 -4.10 14.52 24.35
N PHE A 755 -4.34 13.21 24.48
CA PHE A 755 -4.95 12.41 23.43
C PHE A 755 -6.38 12.86 23.10
N ARG A 756 -7.19 13.20 24.11
CA ARG A 756 -8.53 13.78 23.90
C ARG A 756 -8.45 15.05 23.07
N PHE A 757 -7.52 15.97 23.41
CA PHE A 757 -7.31 17.21 22.66
C PHE A 757 -6.87 16.94 21.20
N THR A 758 -6.01 15.93 20.96
CA THR A 758 -5.60 15.59 19.59
C THR A 758 -6.75 15.03 18.73
N LYS A 759 -7.76 14.39 19.35
CA LYS A 759 -8.87 13.72 18.65
C LYS A 759 -10.11 14.58 18.51
N SER A 760 -10.28 15.58 19.37
CA SER A 760 -11.44 16.46 19.40
C SER A 760 -11.05 17.84 19.92
N LEU A 761 -10.69 18.76 19.01
CA LEU A 761 -10.37 20.15 19.34
C LEU A 761 -11.66 20.92 19.70
N PRO A 762 -11.65 21.73 20.78
CA PRO A 762 -12.72 22.69 21.07
C PRO A 762 -12.94 23.64 19.88
N PHE A 763 -14.18 24.10 19.67
CA PHE A 763 -14.54 24.95 18.52
C PHE A 763 -13.64 26.19 18.39
N GLU A 764 -13.28 26.80 19.51
CA GLU A 764 -12.39 27.97 19.60
C GLU A 764 -10.97 27.71 19.07
N ASP A 765 -10.52 26.45 19.14
CA ASP A 765 -9.16 26.03 18.77
C ASP A 765 -9.09 25.47 17.32
N GLN A 766 -10.22 25.43 16.59
CA GLN A 766 -10.30 24.84 15.25
C GLN A 766 -9.73 25.74 14.14
N ASN A 767 -9.55 27.05 14.40
CA ASN A 767 -9.04 28.04 13.44
C ASN A 767 -7.50 28.01 13.29
N GLY A 768 -6.87 26.83 13.40
CA GLY A 768 -5.41 26.66 13.31
C GLY A 768 -4.62 26.96 14.59
N MET A 769 -5.26 27.54 15.62
CA MET A 769 -4.63 27.79 16.93
C MET A 769 -4.49 26.54 17.81
N GLY A 770 -5.24 25.48 17.52
CA GLY A 770 -5.19 24.21 18.26
C GLY A 770 -3.80 23.56 18.25
N LEU A 771 -3.05 23.64 17.16
CA LEU A 771 -1.67 23.14 17.12
C LEU A 771 -0.76 23.89 18.11
N THR A 772 -0.89 25.22 18.18
CA THR A 772 -0.10 26.06 19.08
C THR A 772 -0.44 25.74 20.53
N LYS A 773 -1.72 25.64 20.86
CA LYS A 773 -2.19 25.27 22.20
C LYS A 773 -1.74 23.88 22.60
N TYR A 774 -1.76 22.92 21.68
CA TYR A 774 -1.25 21.58 21.94
C TYR A 774 0.24 21.58 22.25
N LYS A 775 1.05 22.34 21.51
CA LYS A 775 2.48 22.49 21.81
C LYS A 775 2.71 23.07 23.21
N LEU A 776 1.93 24.09 23.60
CA LEU A 776 2.00 24.66 24.95
C LEU A 776 1.63 23.62 26.04
N MET A 777 0.52 22.89 25.87
CA MET A 777 0.13 21.81 26.80
C MET A 777 1.21 20.74 26.91
N MET A 778 1.92 20.46 25.80
CA MET A 778 3.03 19.51 25.79
C MET A 778 4.26 20.03 26.51
N ASP A 779 4.63 21.30 26.31
CA ASP A 779 5.77 21.92 26.98
C ASP A 779 5.51 22.00 28.50
N GLU A 780 4.29 22.36 28.92
CA GLU A 780 3.85 22.31 30.32
C GLU A 780 3.96 20.90 30.91
N PHE A 781 3.51 19.88 30.15
CA PHE A 781 3.60 18.49 30.57
C PHE A 781 5.06 18.03 30.74
N TRP A 782 5.96 18.39 29.82
CA TRP A 782 7.37 18.04 29.94
C TRP A 782 8.07 18.77 31.08
N GLU A 783 7.80 20.05 31.29
CA GLU A 783 8.36 20.79 32.42
C GLU A 783 7.85 20.24 33.76
N LYS A 784 6.58 19.83 33.84
CA LYS A 784 5.99 19.20 35.04
C LYS A 784 6.69 17.90 35.44
N TYR A 785 7.20 17.13 34.49
CA TYR A 785 7.82 15.82 34.72
C TYR A 785 9.33 15.78 34.39
N LYS A 786 9.95 16.95 34.30
CA LYS A 786 11.38 17.10 34.08
C LYS A 786 12.17 16.66 35.31
N VAL A 787 13.39 16.19 35.08
CA VAL A 787 14.36 15.90 36.13
C VAL A 787 15.48 16.94 36.02
N ASP A 788 15.81 17.59 37.12
CA ASP A 788 16.93 18.51 37.18
C ASP A 788 18.27 17.77 37.02
N ASP A 789 19.17 18.33 36.21
CA ASP A 789 20.55 17.84 36.11
C ASP A 789 21.28 18.10 37.42
N ARG A 790 22.09 17.13 37.88
CA ARG A 790 22.98 17.31 39.03
C ARG A 790 24.15 18.23 38.64
N LYS A 791 24.07 19.50 38.99
CA LYS A 791 25.08 20.53 38.74
C LYS A 791 25.83 20.92 40.00
N ILE A 792 25.22 20.84 41.18
CA ILE A 792 25.83 21.28 42.43
C ILE A 792 26.80 20.22 42.97
N LYS A 793 28.08 20.59 43.05
CA LYS A 793 29.09 19.95 43.90
C LYS A 793 29.36 20.89 45.06
N LEU A 794 29.07 20.44 46.28
CA LEU A 794 29.23 21.28 47.47
C LEU A 794 30.71 21.35 47.89
N GLU A 795 31.19 22.57 48.11
CA GLU A 795 32.50 22.84 48.71
C GLU A 795 32.50 22.53 50.22
N VAL A 796 33.68 22.43 50.82
CA VAL A 796 33.83 22.03 52.24
C VAL A 796 33.09 22.98 53.19
N ASP A 797 33.08 24.27 52.91
CA ASP A 797 32.41 25.25 53.77
C ASP A 797 30.88 25.21 53.64
N GLU A 798 30.35 24.94 52.45
CA GLU A 798 28.91 24.73 52.24
C GLU A 798 28.41 23.45 52.95
N LYS A 799 29.25 22.40 52.98
CA LYS A 799 28.96 21.20 53.77
C LYS A 799 28.91 21.49 55.27
N LYS A 800 29.80 22.35 55.79
CA LYS A 800 29.76 22.79 57.19
C LYS A 800 28.49 23.57 57.50
N GLU A 801 28.02 24.41 56.57
CA GLU A 801 26.76 25.13 56.74
C GLU A 801 25.55 24.19 56.78
N LEU A 802 25.50 23.18 55.90
CA LEU A 802 24.45 22.15 55.94
C LEU A 802 24.49 21.33 57.23
N LEU A 803 25.68 20.95 57.70
CA LEU A 803 25.84 20.26 58.99
C LEU A 803 25.30 21.11 60.15
N LYS A 804 25.62 22.40 60.20
CA LYS A 804 25.07 23.34 61.19
C LYS A 804 23.55 23.41 61.11
N LYS A 805 22.97 23.53 59.91
CA LYS A 805 21.51 23.55 59.71
C LYS A 805 20.83 22.24 60.10
N GLN A 806 21.54 21.12 60.00
CA GLN A 806 21.07 19.78 60.40
C GLN A 806 21.38 19.43 61.86
N ASN A 807 21.91 20.37 62.65
CA ASN A 807 22.37 20.13 64.02
C ASN A 807 23.37 18.96 64.15
N ASN A 808 24.20 18.75 63.12
CA ASN A 808 25.12 17.61 63.02
C ASN A 808 24.42 16.24 63.17
N ILE A 809 23.17 16.12 62.74
CA ILE A 809 22.41 14.86 62.79
C ILE A 809 22.10 14.39 61.37
N CYS A 810 22.30 13.10 61.13
CA CYS A 810 21.90 12.42 59.91
C CYS A 810 20.37 12.30 59.85
N PRO A 811 19.70 12.90 58.85
CA PRO A 811 18.24 12.85 58.73
C PRO A 811 17.65 11.45 58.50
N LEU A 812 18.49 10.47 58.15
CA LEU A 812 18.05 9.10 57.83
C LEU A 812 18.17 8.12 59.00
N CYS A 813 19.11 8.34 59.92
CA CYS A 813 19.35 7.42 61.04
C CYS A 813 19.36 8.12 62.41
N ASN A 814 19.16 9.44 62.44
CA ASN A 814 19.18 10.28 63.64
C ASN A 814 20.47 10.18 64.47
N SER A 815 21.58 9.73 63.87
CA SER A 815 22.90 9.67 64.50
C SER A 815 23.75 10.89 64.14
N LEU A 816 24.78 11.18 64.93
CA LEU A 816 25.66 12.32 64.71
C LEU A 816 26.42 12.22 63.39
N LEU A 817 26.67 13.37 62.75
CA LEU A 817 27.46 13.56 61.54
C LEU A 817 28.57 14.58 61.81
N PHE A 818 29.80 14.21 61.47
CA PHE A 818 30.93 15.12 61.47
C PHE A 818 31.50 15.29 60.06
N ILE A 819 32.14 16.42 59.82
CA ILE A 819 32.70 16.75 58.50
C ILE A 819 33.83 15.79 58.07
N SER A 820 34.47 15.12 59.04
CA SER A 820 35.50 14.10 58.85
C SER A 820 34.94 12.71 58.55
N ASP A 821 33.64 12.50 58.72
CA ASP A 821 33.02 11.19 58.49
C ASP A 821 32.82 10.94 56.98
N ASP A 822 32.60 9.68 56.61
CA ASP A 822 32.22 9.28 55.25
C ASP A 822 30.77 9.72 54.94
N ILE A 823 30.61 10.99 54.55
CA ILE A 823 29.33 11.62 54.25
C ILE A 823 29.08 11.78 52.75
N GLU A 824 27.84 11.59 52.32
CA GLU A 824 27.38 11.85 50.95
C GLU A 824 26.29 12.93 50.93
N VAL A 825 26.26 13.71 49.85
CA VAL A 825 25.18 14.65 49.57
C VAL A 825 24.00 13.87 49.03
N ASP A 826 22.91 13.87 49.78
CA ASP A 826 21.63 13.28 49.45
C ASP A 826 20.63 14.39 49.11
N HIS A 827 19.72 14.11 48.18
CA HIS A 827 18.59 14.99 47.90
C HIS A 827 17.39 14.52 48.72
N ARG A 828 16.79 15.40 49.53
CA ARG A 828 15.61 15.09 50.36
C ARG A 828 14.54 14.40 49.51
N VAL A 829 14.15 15.05 48.42
CA VAL A 829 13.46 14.43 47.30
C VAL A 829 14.50 14.07 46.23
N PRO A 830 14.70 12.78 45.89
CA PRO A 830 15.68 12.39 44.87
C PRO A 830 15.45 13.08 43.52
N LEU A 831 16.53 13.50 42.83
CA LEU A 831 16.43 14.09 41.49
C LEU A 831 15.64 13.19 40.53
N SER A 832 15.88 11.87 40.60
CA SER A 832 15.23 10.86 39.75
C SER A 832 13.70 10.80 39.88
N VAL A 833 13.10 11.40 40.93
CA VAL A 833 11.65 11.49 41.14
C VAL A 833 11.12 12.93 41.12
N GLY A 834 11.90 13.87 40.58
CA GLY A 834 11.49 15.28 40.39
C GLY A 834 11.96 16.24 41.49
N GLY A 835 12.90 15.82 42.33
CA GLY A 835 13.57 16.73 43.26
C GLY A 835 14.39 17.78 42.53
N SER A 836 14.51 18.98 43.10
CA SER A 836 15.35 20.03 42.52
C SER A 836 16.81 19.89 42.95
N ASP A 837 17.76 20.25 42.09
CA ASP A 837 19.18 20.34 42.46
C ASP A 837 19.50 21.71 43.09
N LYS A 838 18.65 22.14 44.04
CA LYS A 838 18.79 23.40 44.78
C LYS A 838 19.21 23.11 46.21
N PHE A 839 19.98 24.00 46.82
CA PHE A 839 20.49 23.86 48.19
C PHE A 839 19.42 23.48 49.24
N LEU A 840 18.19 23.97 49.09
CA LEU A 840 17.07 23.65 49.98
C LEU A 840 16.63 22.18 49.95
N ASN A 841 16.90 21.47 48.85
CA ASN A 841 16.60 20.04 48.70
C ASN A 841 17.81 19.17 49.01
N LEU A 842 18.97 19.74 49.36
CA LEU A 842 20.18 18.99 49.71
C LEU A 842 20.24 18.72 51.22
N GLN A 843 20.78 17.56 51.56
CA GLN A 843 21.12 17.19 52.94
C GLN A 843 22.36 16.31 52.96
N LEU A 844 23.07 16.31 54.09
CA LEU A 844 24.21 15.43 54.32
C LEU A 844 23.77 14.20 55.10
N THR A 845 24.22 13.04 54.65
CA THR A 845 23.88 11.75 55.25
C THR A 845 25.13 10.86 55.29
N HIS A 846 25.15 9.88 56.19
CA HIS A 846 26.17 8.81 56.12
C HIS A 846 26.08 8.12 54.77
N LYS A 847 27.22 7.79 54.18
CA LYS A 847 27.33 7.07 52.90
C LYS A 847 26.46 5.82 52.83
N ASP A 848 26.45 5.00 53.88
CA ASP A 848 25.64 3.79 53.91
C ASP A 848 24.14 4.08 54.06
N CYS A 849 23.78 5.15 54.77
CA CYS A 849 22.38 5.58 54.89
C CYS A 849 21.84 6.08 53.54
N ASN A 850 22.62 6.88 52.81
CA ASN A 850 22.26 7.35 51.47
C ASN A 850 22.03 6.17 50.51
N ARG A 851 22.98 5.22 50.49
CA ARG A 851 22.91 4.01 49.65
C ARG A 851 21.71 3.13 50.00
N LYS A 852 21.39 2.99 51.30
CA LYS A 852 20.20 2.26 51.77
C LYS A 852 18.89 2.96 51.39
N LYS A 853 18.83 4.29 51.43
CA LYS A 853 17.67 5.08 50.99
C LYS A 853 17.44 4.94 49.49
N GLY A 854 18.50 5.10 48.69
CA GLY A 854 18.40 5.13 47.23
C GLY A 854 17.40 6.19 46.75
N ASN A 855 16.47 5.79 45.88
CA ASN A 855 15.49 6.72 45.29
C ASN A 855 14.16 6.79 46.08
N ARG A 856 14.12 6.31 47.32
CA ARG A 856 12.89 6.32 48.14
C ARG A 856 12.65 7.71 48.72
N ILE A 857 11.40 8.18 48.62
CA ILE A 857 10.93 9.32 49.40
C ILE A 857 10.58 8.76 50.78
N LEU A 858 11.32 9.19 51.80
CA LEU A 858 11.00 8.88 53.18
C LEU A 858 10.09 10.00 53.67
N ASN A 859 8.88 9.65 54.07
CA ASN A 859 7.91 10.58 54.64
C ASN A 859 8.33 11.05 56.02
#